data_AF-A0A5N6KRR2-F1
#
_entry.id   AF-A0A5N6KRR2-F1
#
_cell.length_a   1.000
_cell.length_b   1.000
_cell.length_c   1.000
_cell.angle_alpha   90.00
_cell.angle_beta   90.00
_cell.angle_gamma   90.00
#
_symmetry.space_group_name_H-M   'P 1'
#
loop_
_entity.id
_entity.type
_entity.pdbx_description
1 polymer ?
#
loop_
_entity_poly.entity_id
_entity_poly.type
_entity_poly.pdbx_seq_one_letter_code
_entity_poly.pdbx_strand_id
1 'polypeptide(L)'
;MPSATDAVCINVSQDRFGPVKDLRRQGQSTDQTTPGFQSLAHHANEDVEGQADAENYREPVLYWKDRTRHFTWTWFTMTMSTGGLANAMDKVPLRFTGLYSIGVTFFILNITLFIFNCTMMSLRAYYWPKAFKGSFFHPTESLFIPAFFISIATLLINTCEYGLSAGKTGPWLTQAMVVMYWIYVAIAIMSSTGIYLLMWSTQTFTVSSMTPQWIFPAYPLLLVAPFAGVLSRPEINVSNSMALQIIVGGTMVQGAGFCVSFMIYSAYLYRLMTHKLPDESVRPSMFVSVGPSGFTVSGLITMAYNFPTVLPERFMGGSSEVHGQIVKIFGIWMGIWLYGLAVWFFIVSIGAHWSCIGSNKLHFAMTWNAFIFPNTALTSATFAVAKGLDGVLALEVIGCTLTCILVGVWLIVMTMMVRAVLRKQLLWPQKQEDRDVDAWKSDIRAKQLREAGELVSRRLASVSEQGPGLHTRPFTFTHQPYRYLGMAVPNPGVDIAAVPGLDPEHGQKVVERKGSLSASSSGNGGSGSKQGEFYDDVGEIREVEESPVAPDQFDERFETSRNELWAYYAIIDTNDHPSYYIGNNGLTLFNFAPTQFQNLMSQAADPVTGLLPFAGSMRSINSIILLCNGISFAIQVVVFLVLGSYADFGSWRPNILIVLSIVAYGIGFGWLGVHEPEKWHIGAGLYIVGLMAYQTTLTFWTAAFPGLARNSREMREKAEQLTAGEISREAYDQADSLKRSHFASIAFYVSSMGELVILAIIVGIMFGIDVNASTENNTWGLSVLVAFGTGAWVLLSIPWFVLEKRRPGLDPGMNIVLAGMWQLWRAFSKIWRLRQSLCYLIGMDPSPKPSAPFYLTPYTFRDIGAAFPT
;
A
#
# COMPACT_ATOMS: atom_id res chain seq x y z
N MET A 1 14.44 4.60 66.83
CA MET A 1 15.66 4.03 67.46
C MET A 1 15.83 2.61 66.94
N PRO A 2 17.06 2.12 66.75
CA PRO A 2 18.17 2.73 65.98
C PRO A 2 18.67 1.69 64.93
N SER A 3 19.75 1.84 64.14
CA SER A 3 20.88 2.77 63.95
C SER A 3 21.24 2.74 62.44
N ALA A 4 21.65 3.80 61.74
CA ALA A 4 22.67 4.83 61.98
C ALA A 4 24.13 4.35 61.79
N THR A 5 24.98 5.26 61.27
CA THR A 5 26.46 5.18 61.08
C THR A 5 27.01 4.27 59.96
N ASP A 6 28.12 4.60 59.28
CA ASP A 6 28.64 5.92 58.88
C ASP A 6 29.68 5.79 57.74
N ALA A 7 30.13 6.94 57.22
CA ALA A 7 31.10 7.13 56.14
C ALA A 7 32.41 6.31 56.20
N VAL A 8 32.92 5.97 55.00
CA VAL A 8 34.35 6.09 54.68
C VAL A 8 34.51 6.70 53.27
N CYS A 9 35.11 7.89 53.19
CA CYS A 9 35.68 8.41 51.95
C CYS A 9 37.10 7.87 51.77
N ILE A 10 37.43 7.35 50.58
CA ILE A 10 38.81 7.33 50.09
C ILE A 10 38.80 7.88 48.66
N ASN A 11 39.77 8.74 48.37
CA ASN A 11 39.92 9.50 47.15
C ASN A 11 41.29 9.17 46.51
N VAL A 12 41.40 9.30 45.18
CA VAL A 12 42.65 9.32 44.38
C VAL A 12 43.47 8.01 44.24
N SER A 13 43.50 7.47 43.01
CA SER A 13 44.70 7.09 42.20
C SER A 13 44.19 6.32 40.94
N GLN A 14 44.51 6.62 39.67
CA GLN A 14 45.80 6.50 38.96
C GLN A 14 46.63 5.30 39.46
N ASP A 15 46.67 4.15 38.80
CA ASP A 15 47.30 3.99 37.48
C ASP A 15 47.02 2.61 36.81
N ARG A 16 47.45 2.48 35.55
CA ARG A 16 47.69 1.28 34.71
C ARG A 16 47.52 -0.14 35.30
N PHE A 17 46.97 -1.08 34.50
CA PHE A 17 47.72 -2.24 33.93
C PHE A 17 46.93 -3.00 32.83
N GLY A 18 47.63 -3.81 32.04
CA GLY A 18 47.18 -4.43 30.78
C GLY A 18 46.53 -5.84 30.90
N PRO A 19 46.43 -6.59 29.78
CA PRO A 19 45.41 -7.63 29.59
C PRO A 19 45.82 -9.03 30.06
N VAL A 20 44.81 -9.84 30.40
CA VAL A 20 44.96 -11.28 30.70
C VAL A 20 44.35 -12.11 29.56
N LYS A 21 45.15 -13.04 29.03
CA LYS A 21 44.70 -14.18 28.20
C LYS A 21 44.45 -15.39 29.11
N ASP A 22 43.46 -16.22 28.78
CA ASP A 22 43.44 -17.68 29.01
C ASP A 22 42.26 -18.28 28.20
N LEU A 23 42.45 -19.21 27.26
CA LEU A 23 42.88 -20.62 27.33
C LEU A 23 41.76 -21.65 27.64
N ARG A 24 41.29 -22.35 26.58
CA ARG A 24 40.86 -23.76 26.52
C ARG A 24 40.95 -24.16 25.03
N ARG A 25 41.86 -25.03 24.57
CA ARG A 25 41.92 -26.52 24.71
C ARG A 25 40.60 -27.23 24.34
N GLN A 26 40.60 -28.36 23.62
CA GLN A 26 41.54 -29.00 22.66
C GLN A 26 40.80 -30.22 22.07
N GLY A 27 41.02 -30.57 20.81
CA GLY A 27 40.46 -31.80 20.23
C GLY A 27 41.14 -32.13 18.90
N GLN A 28 41.92 -33.22 18.85
CA GLN A 28 42.68 -33.64 17.67
C GLN A 28 41.97 -34.78 16.93
N SER A 29 42.11 -34.78 15.61
CA SER A 29 42.31 -36.00 14.83
C SER A 29 43.29 -35.70 13.68
N THR A 30 44.30 -36.53 13.54
CA THR A 30 45.38 -36.41 12.56
C THR A 30 45.02 -37.06 11.23
N ASP A 31 45.46 -36.48 10.11
CA ASP A 31 46.21 -37.24 9.11
C ASP A 31 47.11 -36.36 8.24
N GLN A 32 48.16 -36.96 7.66
CA GLN A 32 49.27 -36.25 7.01
C GLN A 32 49.16 -36.22 5.48
N THR A 33 49.55 -35.10 4.85
CA THR A 33 50.37 -35.09 3.61
C THR A 33 50.97 -33.69 3.35
N THR A 34 52.11 -33.70 2.65
CA THR A 34 53.15 -32.68 2.39
C THR A 34 52.72 -31.41 1.59
N PRO A 35 53.60 -30.37 1.43
CA PRO A 35 53.19 -28.96 1.57
C PRO A 35 53.11 -28.13 0.27
N GLY A 36 52.21 -27.12 0.26
CA GLY A 36 52.07 -26.14 -0.83
C GLY A 36 52.53 -24.72 -0.43
N PHE A 37 53.62 -24.24 -1.05
CA PHE A 37 54.32 -22.98 -0.72
C PHE A 37 53.61 -21.70 -1.26
N GLN A 38 52.28 -21.63 -1.17
CA GLN A 38 51.45 -20.58 -1.82
C GLN A 38 50.51 -19.80 -0.89
N SER A 39 50.36 -20.20 0.38
CA SER A 39 49.50 -19.49 1.35
C SER A 39 50.20 -18.30 2.04
N LEU A 40 51.53 -18.34 2.17
CA LEU A 40 52.30 -17.32 2.90
C LEU A 40 52.40 -15.95 2.21
N ALA A 41 52.22 -15.87 0.89
CA ALA A 41 52.29 -14.61 0.16
C ALA A 41 50.98 -13.78 0.22
N HIS A 42 49.83 -14.43 0.39
CA HIS A 42 48.55 -13.72 0.48
C HIS A 42 48.31 -13.12 1.87
N HIS A 43 48.62 -13.86 2.94
CA HIS A 43 48.51 -13.31 4.30
C HIS A 43 49.57 -12.23 4.60
N ALA A 44 50.77 -12.32 4.02
CA ALA A 44 51.80 -11.30 4.22
C ALA A 44 51.46 -9.92 3.61
N ASN A 45 50.61 -9.84 2.58
CA ASN A 45 50.17 -8.56 2.03
C ASN A 45 48.96 -7.97 2.76
N GLU A 46 48.01 -8.81 3.21
CA GLU A 46 46.87 -8.35 4.03
C GLU A 46 47.33 -7.81 5.40
N ASP A 47 48.32 -8.45 6.03
CA ASP A 47 48.87 -8.02 7.32
C ASP A 47 49.70 -6.73 7.23
N VAL A 48 50.29 -6.39 6.08
CA VAL A 48 51.12 -5.19 5.90
C VAL A 48 50.29 -3.96 5.52
N GLU A 49 49.28 -4.09 4.63
CA GLU A 49 48.34 -2.99 4.38
C GLU A 49 47.43 -2.74 5.60
N GLY A 50 47.07 -3.79 6.37
CA GLY A 50 46.28 -3.66 7.59
C GLY A 50 47.00 -3.02 8.78
N GLN A 51 48.34 -2.99 8.80
CA GLN A 51 49.12 -2.43 9.91
C GLN A 51 49.67 -1.02 9.66
N ALA A 52 49.84 -0.60 8.39
CA ALA A 52 50.35 0.74 8.06
C ALA A 52 49.37 1.88 8.44
N ASP A 53 48.06 1.65 8.38
CA ASP A 53 47.03 2.67 8.67
C ASP A 53 46.58 2.70 10.16
N ALA A 54 47.06 1.78 10.99
CA ALA A 54 46.66 1.67 12.40
C ALA A 54 47.39 2.65 13.34
N GLU A 55 48.59 3.12 12.98
CA GLU A 55 49.46 3.94 13.84
C GLU A 55 49.47 5.45 13.48
N ASN A 56 48.30 6.12 13.40
CA ASN A 56 48.15 7.56 13.78
C ASN A 56 46.72 8.15 13.68
N TYR A 57 45.64 7.40 13.93
CA TYR A 57 44.29 8.00 13.95
C TYR A 57 44.02 8.83 15.22
N ARG A 58 44.71 9.97 15.37
CA ARG A 58 44.33 11.02 16.33
C ARG A 58 42.95 11.53 15.94
N GLU A 59 41.98 11.50 16.86
CA GLU A 59 40.65 12.09 16.60
C GLU A 59 40.81 13.53 16.07
N PRO A 60 40.27 13.87 14.88
CA PRO A 60 40.46 15.18 14.30
C PRO A 60 39.83 16.25 15.20
N VAL A 61 40.64 17.19 15.71
CA VAL A 61 40.14 18.29 16.54
C VAL A 61 39.42 19.30 15.65
N LEU A 62 38.11 19.10 15.49
CA LEU A 62 37.26 19.94 14.65
C LEU A 62 36.86 21.21 15.37
N TYR A 63 37.19 22.36 14.76
CA TYR A 63 36.73 23.65 15.23
C TYR A 63 35.24 23.84 14.94
N TRP A 64 34.59 24.80 15.61
CA TRP A 64 33.16 25.03 15.46
C TRP A 64 32.71 25.24 14.00
N LYS A 65 33.54 25.92 13.20
CA LYS A 65 33.34 26.11 11.74
C LYS A 65 33.23 24.78 10.99
N ASP A 66 34.06 23.79 11.30
CA ASP A 66 34.05 22.49 10.65
C ASP A 66 32.88 21.63 11.13
N ARG A 67 32.50 21.76 12.41
CA ARG A 67 31.27 21.14 12.94
C ARG A 67 30.00 21.60 12.23
N THR A 68 29.93 22.84 11.70
CA THR A 68 28.76 23.30 10.90
C THR A 68 28.55 22.52 9.60
N ARG A 69 29.60 21.89 9.04
CA ARG A 69 29.49 21.06 7.83
C ARG A 69 28.56 19.86 8.03
N HIS A 70 28.54 19.35 9.27
CA HIS A 70 27.83 18.16 9.74
C HIS A 70 26.44 18.48 10.34
N PHE A 71 25.91 19.68 10.11
CA PHE A 71 24.59 20.10 10.61
C PHE A 71 23.47 19.72 9.61
N THR A 72 22.77 18.63 9.88
CA THR A 72 21.79 18.02 8.95
C THR A 72 20.35 18.52 9.13
N TRP A 73 19.46 18.22 8.19
CA TRP A 73 18.04 18.56 8.29
C TRP A 73 17.32 17.95 9.50
N THR A 74 17.83 16.84 10.05
CA THR A 74 17.29 16.19 11.27
C THR A 74 17.19 17.13 12.47
N TRP A 75 18.00 18.20 12.53
CA TRP A 75 17.95 19.17 13.63
C TRP A 75 16.59 19.86 13.75
N PHE A 76 15.85 20.05 12.65
CA PHE A 76 14.48 20.59 12.71
C PHE A 76 13.46 19.63 13.37
N THR A 77 13.80 18.37 13.63
CA THR A 77 12.94 17.48 14.41
C THR A 77 12.80 17.92 15.87
N MET A 78 13.79 18.65 16.42
CA MET A 78 13.74 19.18 17.80
C MET A 78 12.76 20.34 17.93
N THR A 79 12.68 21.22 16.92
CA THR A 79 11.76 22.36 16.88
C THR A 79 10.34 21.89 16.62
N MET A 80 10.16 21.02 15.63
CA MET A 80 8.92 20.28 15.40
C MET A 80 8.39 19.61 16.68
N SER A 81 9.24 18.92 17.46
CA SER A 81 8.82 18.27 18.72
C SER A 81 8.48 19.26 19.84
N THR A 82 9.25 20.34 19.97
CA THR A 82 9.01 21.39 20.98
C THR A 82 7.72 22.16 20.69
N GLY A 83 7.49 22.52 19.43
CA GLY A 83 6.24 23.13 18.98
C GLY A 83 5.04 22.18 19.08
N GLY A 84 5.21 20.92 18.70
CA GLY A 84 4.17 19.90 18.85
C GLY A 84 3.76 19.65 20.31
N LEU A 85 4.69 19.78 21.25
CA LEU A 85 4.42 19.67 22.69
C LEU A 85 3.63 20.87 23.21
N ALA A 86 3.97 22.09 22.77
CA ALA A 86 3.18 23.29 23.05
C ALA A 86 1.75 23.20 22.47
N ASN A 87 1.59 22.63 21.26
CA ASN A 87 0.26 22.37 20.69
C ASN A 87 -0.58 21.38 21.52
N ALA A 88 0.05 20.39 22.15
CA ALA A 88 -0.65 19.45 23.03
C ALA A 88 -1.03 20.10 24.37
N MET A 89 -0.21 21.02 24.89
CA MET A 89 -0.47 21.76 26.13
C MET A 89 -1.66 22.73 26.03
N ASP A 90 -1.91 23.34 24.86
CA ASP A 90 -3.12 24.17 24.70
C ASP A 90 -4.39 23.32 24.78
N LYS A 91 -4.36 22.08 24.30
CA LYS A 91 -5.55 21.21 24.22
C LYS A 91 -5.92 20.52 25.54
N VAL A 92 -5.10 20.67 26.59
CA VAL A 92 -5.38 20.09 27.91
C VAL A 92 -6.65 20.71 28.51
N PRO A 93 -7.71 19.91 28.80
CA PRO A 93 -8.96 20.42 29.35
C PRO A 93 -8.86 20.74 30.84
N LEU A 94 -8.05 19.97 31.59
CA LEU A 94 -7.78 20.18 33.02
C LEU A 94 -6.81 21.35 33.23
N ARG A 95 -7.31 22.57 33.06
CA ARG A 95 -6.53 23.81 33.18
C ARG A 95 -6.16 24.12 34.64
N PHE A 96 -4.92 24.56 34.84
CA PHE A 96 -4.45 25.22 36.07
C PHE A 96 -3.73 26.52 35.70
N THR A 97 -3.64 27.48 36.63
CA THR A 97 -3.16 28.86 36.37
C THR A 97 -1.80 28.95 35.69
N GLY A 98 -0.88 28.01 35.98
CA GLY A 98 0.46 27.97 35.39
C GLY A 98 0.54 27.36 33.98
N LEU A 99 -0.50 26.66 33.50
CA LEU A 99 -0.44 25.89 32.26
C LEU A 99 -0.19 26.76 31.03
N TYR A 100 -0.86 27.92 30.94
CA TYR A 100 -0.63 28.89 29.85
C TYR A 100 0.82 29.41 29.86
N SER A 101 1.36 29.75 31.04
CA SER A 101 2.74 30.22 31.18
C SER A 101 3.77 29.16 30.77
N ILE A 102 3.50 27.89 31.06
CA ILE A 102 4.34 26.76 30.60
C ILE A 102 4.25 26.63 29.07
N GLY A 103 3.05 26.64 28.48
CA GLY A 103 2.88 26.59 27.03
C GLY A 103 3.57 27.75 26.29
N VAL A 104 3.44 28.98 26.80
CA VAL A 104 4.17 30.16 26.30
C VAL A 104 5.69 29.99 26.41
N THR A 105 6.18 29.37 27.49
CA THR A 105 7.62 29.08 27.64
C THR A 105 8.11 28.11 26.56
N PHE A 106 7.34 27.05 26.26
CA PHE A 106 7.66 26.13 25.16
C PHE A 106 7.53 26.79 23.78
N PHE A 107 6.58 27.72 23.58
CA PHE A 107 6.45 28.50 22.34
C PHE A 107 7.66 29.42 22.10
N ILE A 108 8.06 30.22 23.10
CA ILE A 108 9.24 31.09 23.02
C ILE A 108 10.50 30.26 22.80
N LEU A 109 10.64 29.12 23.50
CA LEU A 109 11.73 28.19 23.29
C LEU A 109 11.74 27.65 21.85
N ASN A 110 10.58 27.27 21.30
CA ASN A 110 10.50 26.79 19.91
C ASN A 110 10.96 27.87 18.90
N ILE A 111 10.57 29.14 19.10
CA ILE A 111 11.07 30.27 18.29
C ILE A 111 12.60 30.36 18.39
N THR A 112 13.16 30.34 19.59
CA THR A 112 14.62 30.43 19.81
C THR A 112 15.37 29.28 19.14
N LEU A 113 14.89 28.04 19.30
CA LEU A 113 15.49 26.86 18.69
C LEU A 113 15.35 26.85 17.16
N PHE A 114 14.26 27.38 16.61
CA PHE A 114 14.07 27.49 15.17
C PHE A 114 15.00 28.54 14.54
N ILE A 115 15.14 29.71 15.15
CA ILE A 115 16.11 30.73 14.73
C ILE A 115 17.54 30.17 14.79
N PHE A 116 17.89 29.43 15.84
CA PHE A 116 19.17 28.74 15.95
C PHE A 116 19.40 27.74 14.81
N ASN A 117 18.43 26.85 14.55
CA ASN A 117 18.53 25.85 13.48
C ASN A 117 18.61 26.49 12.09
N CYS A 118 17.82 27.53 11.81
CA CYS A 118 17.91 28.31 10.59
C CYS A 118 19.29 28.95 10.43
N THR A 119 19.81 29.59 11.49
CA THR A 119 21.15 30.19 11.49
C THR A 119 22.22 29.15 11.16
N MET A 120 22.22 28.00 11.85
CA MET A 120 23.19 26.92 11.64
C MET A 120 23.13 26.33 10.22
N MET A 121 21.91 26.13 9.68
CA MET A 121 21.73 25.66 8.31
C MET A 121 22.18 26.72 7.27
N SER A 122 21.92 28.00 7.50
CA SER A 122 22.44 29.10 6.67
C SER A 122 23.97 29.17 6.70
N LEU A 123 24.61 28.92 7.84
CA LEU A 123 26.07 28.83 7.94
C LEU A 123 26.62 27.62 7.17
N ARG A 124 25.94 26.45 7.19
CA ARG A 124 26.30 25.30 6.33
C ARG A 124 26.14 25.63 4.85
N ALA A 125 25.09 26.34 4.46
CA ALA A 125 24.89 26.79 3.07
C ALA A 125 25.95 27.80 2.61
N TYR A 126 26.38 28.72 3.48
CA TYR A 126 27.38 29.74 3.16
C TYR A 126 28.82 29.18 3.13
N TYR A 127 29.26 28.47 4.17
CA TYR A 127 30.63 27.94 4.24
C TYR A 127 30.83 26.65 3.44
N TRP A 128 29.79 25.83 3.29
CA TRP A 128 29.87 24.50 2.69
C TRP A 128 28.79 24.25 1.62
N PRO A 129 28.64 25.11 0.59
CA PRO A 129 27.52 25.08 -0.36
C PRO A 129 27.40 23.75 -1.12
N LYS A 130 28.51 23.03 -1.36
CA LYS A 130 28.50 21.68 -1.97
C LYS A 130 27.86 20.64 -1.04
N ALA A 131 28.14 20.69 0.27
CA ALA A 131 27.55 19.79 1.26
C ALA A 131 26.06 20.09 1.45
N PHE A 132 25.69 21.38 1.51
CA PHE A 132 24.30 21.81 1.56
C PHE A 132 23.51 21.34 0.32
N LYS A 133 24.01 21.55 -0.90
CA LYS A 133 23.36 21.03 -2.11
C LYS A 133 23.28 19.50 -2.12
N GLY A 134 24.31 18.79 -1.64
CA GLY A 134 24.32 17.34 -1.52
C GLY A 134 23.21 16.78 -0.61
N SER A 135 22.84 17.50 0.46
CA SER A 135 21.79 17.06 1.41
C SER A 135 20.43 16.80 0.75
N PHE A 136 20.10 17.52 -0.32
CA PHE A 136 18.84 17.33 -1.07
C PHE A 136 18.78 16.01 -1.83
N PHE A 137 19.92 15.42 -2.15
CA PHE A 137 20.04 14.18 -2.94
C PHE A 137 20.56 13.00 -2.09
N HIS A 138 20.71 13.16 -0.78
CA HIS A 138 21.12 12.09 0.10
C HIS A 138 19.90 11.23 0.49
N PRO A 139 19.92 9.89 0.31
CA PRO A 139 18.74 9.05 0.49
C PRO A 139 18.16 9.08 1.91
N THR A 140 18.97 9.36 2.93
CA THR A 140 18.53 9.50 4.32
C THR A 140 18.30 10.96 4.73
N GLU A 141 19.19 11.89 4.37
CA GLU A 141 19.11 13.29 4.84
C GLU A 141 17.94 14.05 4.19
N SER A 142 17.61 13.73 2.93
CA SER A 142 16.52 14.37 2.18
C SER A 142 15.14 14.09 2.80
N LEU A 143 14.94 12.91 3.40
CA LEU A 143 13.74 12.53 4.13
C LEU A 143 13.44 13.43 5.35
N PHE A 144 14.42 14.22 5.82
CA PHE A 144 14.26 15.15 6.94
C PHE A 144 14.07 16.62 6.52
N ILE A 145 14.21 16.97 5.24
CA ILE A 145 13.84 18.30 4.72
C ILE A 145 12.40 18.70 5.13
N PRO A 146 11.38 17.82 5.12
CA PRO A 146 10.05 18.14 5.60
C PRO A 146 10.00 18.68 7.04
N ALA A 147 10.93 18.30 7.92
CA ALA A 147 10.98 18.76 9.31
C ALA A 147 11.11 20.30 9.43
N PHE A 148 11.73 20.96 8.45
CA PHE A 148 11.77 22.42 8.36
C PHE A 148 10.36 23.00 8.17
N PHE A 149 9.61 22.50 7.19
CA PHE A 149 8.24 22.94 6.89
C PHE A 149 7.26 22.58 8.01
N ILE A 150 7.44 21.42 8.66
CA ILE A 150 6.64 21.05 9.84
C ILE A 150 6.95 21.99 11.02
N SER A 151 8.21 22.39 11.21
CA SER A 151 8.58 23.36 12.25
C SER A 151 7.88 24.71 12.03
N ILE A 152 7.85 25.22 10.79
CA ILE A 152 7.07 26.41 10.42
C ILE A 152 5.60 26.22 10.79
N ALA A 153 4.99 25.08 10.43
CA ALA A 153 3.61 24.77 10.76
C ALA A 153 3.34 24.87 12.27
N THR A 154 4.20 24.24 13.09
CA THR A 154 4.05 24.28 14.55
C THR A 154 4.20 25.69 15.11
N LEU A 155 5.09 26.53 14.56
CA LEU A 155 5.23 27.93 14.98
C LEU A 155 3.99 28.76 14.65
N LEU A 156 3.41 28.57 13.45
CA LEU A 156 2.17 29.24 13.05
C LEU A 156 0.99 28.80 13.93
N ILE A 157 0.84 27.51 14.19
CA ILE A 157 -0.20 26.98 15.10
C ILE A 157 -0.05 27.56 16.51
N ASN A 158 1.15 27.51 17.09
CA ASN A 158 1.42 28.08 18.42
C ASN A 158 1.18 29.61 18.46
N THR A 159 1.43 30.31 17.36
CA THR A 159 1.14 31.76 17.28
C THR A 159 -0.36 32.03 17.38
N CYS A 160 -1.21 31.17 16.80
CA CYS A 160 -2.65 31.22 17.01
C CYS A 160 -3.04 30.83 18.45
N GLU A 161 -2.55 29.69 18.96
CA GLU A 161 -2.95 29.15 20.27
C GLU A 161 -2.52 30.03 21.46
N TYR A 162 -1.33 30.65 21.41
CA TYR A 162 -0.79 31.44 22.52
C TYR A 162 -0.82 32.96 22.30
N GLY A 163 -0.83 33.40 21.04
CA GLY A 163 -0.82 34.82 20.65
C GLY A 163 -2.22 35.41 20.45
N LEU A 164 -3.11 34.71 19.73
CA LEU A 164 -4.47 35.21 19.45
C LEU A 164 -5.45 34.96 20.60
N SER A 165 -5.32 33.84 21.30
CA SER A 165 -6.16 33.52 22.45
C SER A 165 -6.01 34.55 23.58
N ALA A 166 -7.14 34.92 24.18
CA ALA A 166 -7.29 35.94 25.24
C ALA A 166 -7.13 37.42 24.82
N GLY A 167 -7.21 37.76 23.52
CA GLY A 167 -7.41 39.15 23.07
C GLY A 167 -6.26 40.12 23.37
N LYS A 168 -5.07 39.61 23.66
CA LYS A 168 -3.89 40.39 24.05
C LYS A 168 -3.18 41.09 22.88
N THR A 169 -3.49 40.68 21.65
CA THR A 169 -2.92 41.21 20.41
C THR A 169 -3.98 41.87 19.55
N GLY A 170 -3.62 42.91 18.79
CA GLY A 170 -4.55 43.60 17.90
C GLY A 170 -4.98 42.76 16.67
N PRO A 171 -6.04 43.19 15.95
CA PRO A 171 -6.60 42.45 14.81
C PRO A 171 -5.64 42.18 13.65
N TRP A 172 -4.53 42.94 13.57
CA TRP A 172 -3.46 42.74 12.59
C TRP A 172 -2.88 41.33 12.64
N LEU A 173 -2.77 40.72 13.83
CA LEU A 173 -2.18 39.38 13.95
C LEU A 173 -3.16 38.32 13.41
N THR A 174 -4.46 38.45 13.68
CA THR A 174 -5.49 37.57 13.10
C THR A 174 -5.44 37.62 11.56
N GLN A 175 -5.40 38.82 10.98
CA GLN A 175 -5.29 38.99 9.52
C GLN A 175 -3.99 38.41 8.96
N ALA A 176 -2.85 38.66 9.62
CA ALA A 176 -1.56 38.08 9.23
C ALA A 176 -1.58 36.55 9.27
N MET A 177 -2.21 35.94 10.28
CA MET A 177 -2.31 34.48 10.40
C MET A 177 -3.22 33.85 9.34
N VAL A 178 -4.28 34.54 8.89
CA VAL A 178 -5.09 34.11 7.73
C VAL A 178 -4.28 34.12 6.43
N VAL A 179 -3.43 35.13 6.22
CA VAL A 179 -2.53 35.17 5.05
C VAL A 179 -1.45 34.09 5.14
N MET A 180 -0.83 33.93 6.32
CA MET A 180 0.19 32.89 6.56
C MET A 180 -0.38 31.47 6.44
N TYR A 181 -1.66 31.24 6.73
CA TYR A 181 -2.33 29.97 6.50
C TYR A 181 -2.31 29.58 5.02
N TRP A 182 -2.76 30.46 4.11
CA TRP A 182 -2.77 30.16 2.67
C TRP A 182 -1.36 30.07 2.07
N ILE A 183 -0.41 30.88 2.55
CA ILE A 183 1.01 30.73 2.20
C ILE A 183 1.54 29.37 2.64
N TYR A 184 1.21 28.93 3.87
CA TYR A 184 1.60 27.62 4.38
C TYR A 184 0.99 26.47 3.56
N VAL A 185 -0.30 26.56 3.19
CA VAL A 185 -0.97 25.59 2.31
C VAL A 185 -0.22 25.42 0.99
N ALA A 186 0.12 26.52 0.31
CA ALA A 186 0.88 26.47 -0.94
C ALA A 186 2.26 25.84 -0.74
N ILE A 187 2.99 26.24 0.31
CA ILE A 187 4.31 25.69 0.64
C ILE A 187 4.22 24.19 0.99
N ALA A 188 3.19 23.74 1.70
CA ALA A 188 2.98 22.34 2.06
C ALA A 188 2.74 21.46 0.82
N ILE A 189 1.91 21.92 -0.12
CA ILE A 189 1.65 21.22 -1.39
C ILE A 189 2.91 21.18 -2.27
N MET A 190 3.62 22.31 -2.40
CA MET A 190 4.85 22.39 -3.18
C MET A 190 5.97 21.54 -2.60
N SER A 191 6.17 21.57 -1.27
CA SER A 191 7.23 20.80 -0.60
C SER A 191 6.94 19.30 -0.61
N SER A 192 5.71 18.87 -0.31
CA SER A 192 5.33 17.45 -0.38
C SER A 192 5.52 16.88 -1.79
N THR A 193 4.93 17.53 -2.80
CA THR A 193 5.03 17.08 -4.20
C THR A 193 6.48 17.13 -4.70
N GLY A 194 7.19 18.23 -4.42
CA GLY A 194 8.58 18.41 -4.87
C GLY A 194 9.55 17.40 -4.27
N ILE A 195 9.40 17.05 -2.98
CA ILE A 195 10.28 16.07 -2.33
C ILE A 195 9.99 14.65 -2.83
N TYR A 196 8.72 14.25 -3.00
CA TYR A 196 8.41 12.94 -3.59
C TYR A 196 8.91 12.83 -5.04
N LEU A 197 8.70 13.85 -5.89
CA LEU A 197 9.22 13.86 -7.26
C LEU A 197 10.76 13.78 -7.29
N LEU A 198 11.45 14.52 -6.40
CA LEU A 198 12.90 14.47 -6.27
C LEU A 198 13.39 13.08 -5.87
N MET A 199 12.74 12.46 -4.89
CA MET A 199 13.04 11.10 -4.42
C MET A 199 12.86 10.07 -5.54
N TRP A 200 11.70 10.05 -6.21
CA TRP A 200 11.41 9.11 -7.30
C TRP A 200 12.31 9.30 -8.53
N SER A 201 12.79 10.53 -8.77
CA SER A 201 13.65 10.84 -9.92
C SER A 201 15.15 10.61 -9.67
N THR A 202 15.59 10.48 -8.41
CA THR A 202 17.03 10.46 -8.06
C THR A 202 17.48 9.27 -7.23
N GLN A 203 16.57 8.59 -6.54
CA GLN A 203 16.89 7.48 -5.64
C GLN A 203 16.20 6.19 -6.07
N THR A 204 16.91 5.06 -5.94
CA THR A 204 16.32 3.72 -6.08
C THR A 204 16.11 3.12 -4.71
N PHE A 205 14.85 2.99 -4.27
CA PHE A 205 14.52 2.39 -2.99
C PHE A 205 14.14 0.92 -3.13
N THR A 206 14.80 0.05 -2.37
CA THR A 206 14.43 -1.37 -2.27
C THR A 206 13.36 -1.58 -1.21
N VAL A 207 12.45 -2.55 -1.40
CA VAL A 207 11.38 -2.86 -0.43
C VAL A 207 11.94 -3.19 0.97
N SER A 208 13.11 -3.82 1.06
CA SER A 208 13.78 -4.14 2.33
C SER A 208 14.21 -2.91 3.14
N SER A 209 14.56 -1.80 2.47
CA SER A 209 14.98 -0.53 3.06
C SER A 209 13.80 0.39 3.45
N MET A 210 12.56 -0.02 3.20
CA MET A 210 11.40 0.80 3.48
C MET A 210 11.21 1.02 4.99
N THR A 211 11.04 2.28 5.38
CA THR A 211 10.83 2.71 6.78
C THR A 211 9.64 3.67 6.87
N PRO A 212 9.00 3.82 8.04
CA PRO A 212 7.93 4.80 8.27
C PRO A 212 8.35 6.24 7.98
N GLN A 213 9.65 6.52 8.01
CA GLN A 213 10.21 7.82 7.69
C GLN A 213 9.86 8.29 6.26
N TRP A 214 9.51 7.39 5.34
CA TRP A 214 9.06 7.78 3.99
C TRP A 214 7.73 8.53 3.98
N ILE A 215 6.99 8.58 5.10
CA ILE A 215 5.77 9.38 5.25
C ILE A 215 6.11 10.87 5.47
N PHE A 216 7.31 11.23 5.94
CA PHE A 216 7.67 12.61 6.28
C PHE A 216 7.36 13.66 5.20
N PRO A 217 7.55 13.41 3.89
CA PRO A 217 7.20 14.40 2.88
C PRO A 217 5.71 14.75 2.82
N ALA A 218 4.80 13.87 3.28
CA ALA A 218 3.37 14.17 3.40
C ALA A 218 2.99 14.92 4.69
N TYR A 219 3.86 14.98 5.71
CA TYR A 219 3.55 15.64 6.99
C TYR A 219 3.21 17.14 6.91
N PRO A 220 3.81 17.97 6.03
CA PRO A 220 3.38 19.35 5.85
C PRO A 220 1.89 19.46 5.50
N LEU A 221 1.34 18.53 4.71
CA LEU A 221 -0.09 18.49 4.38
C LEU A 221 -0.94 18.14 5.62
N LEU A 222 -0.45 17.21 6.43
CA LEU A 222 -1.14 16.70 7.63
C LEU A 222 -1.27 17.72 8.77
N LEU A 223 -0.52 18.83 8.72
CA LEU A 223 -0.58 19.92 9.70
C LEU A 223 -1.59 21.01 9.31
N VAL A 224 -2.14 20.96 8.10
CA VAL A 224 -3.07 21.98 7.59
C VAL A 224 -4.43 21.94 8.31
N ALA A 225 -5.07 20.78 8.49
CA ALA A 225 -6.34 20.75 9.24
C ALA A 225 -6.18 21.08 10.74
N PRO A 226 -5.12 20.64 11.46
CA PRO A 226 -4.84 21.15 12.80
C PRO A 226 -4.74 22.69 12.85
N PHE A 227 -4.05 23.31 11.89
CA PHE A 227 -3.92 24.77 11.81
C PHE A 227 -5.27 25.44 11.48
N ALA A 228 -6.02 24.92 10.50
CA ALA A 228 -7.36 25.38 10.16
C ALA A 228 -8.34 25.27 11.34
N GLY A 229 -8.29 24.17 12.09
CA GLY A 229 -9.12 23.93 13.29
C GLY A 229 -8.81 24.88 14.44
N VAL A 230 -7.55 25.32 14.60
CA VAL A 230 -7.22 26.39 15.55
C VAL A 230 -7.70 27.74 15.02
N LEU A 231 -7.34 28.11 13.79
CA LEU A 231 -7.61 29.44 13.22
C LEU A 231 -9.10 29.73 13.03
N SER A 232 -9.93 28.70 12.88
CA SER A 232 -11.40 28.80 12.79
C SER A 232 -12.14 28.75 14.14
N ARG A 233 -11.43 28.72 15.28
CA ARG A 233 -12.07 28.80 16.61
C ARG A 233 -12.89 30.10 16.72
N PRO A 234 -14.14 30.07 17.25
CA PRO A 234 -14.96 31.28 17.42
C PRO A 234 -14.28 32.42 18.19
N GLU A 235 -13.39 32.07 19.12
CA GLU A 235 -12.60 32.99 19.94
C GLU A 235 -11.63 33.89 19.16
N ILE A 236 -11.27 33.55 17.92
CA ILE A 236 -10.19 34.21 17.15
C ILE A 236 -10.70 35.38 16.29
N ASN A 237 -12.02 35.62 16.24
CA ASN A 237 -12.66 36.75 15.52
C ASN A 237 -12.28 36.82 14.02
N VAL A 238 -12.19 35.66 13.35
CA VAL A 238 -12.09 35.58 11.88
C VAL A 238 -13.49 35.72 11.27
N SER A 239 -13.62 36.42 10.13
CA SER A 239 -14.89 36.49 9.39
C SER A 239 -15.39 35.10 9.00
N ASN A 240 -16.69 34.83 9.19
CA ASN A 240 -17.31 33.53 8.92
C ASN A 240 -17.01 33.01 7.50
N SER A 241 -17.01 33.89 6.48
CA SER A 241 -16.69 33.51 5.10
C SER A 241 -15.23 33.03 4.94
N MET A 242 -14.28 33.67 5.62
CA MET A 242 -12.87 33.27 5.62
C MET A 242 -12.66 31.99 6.43
N ALA A 243 -13.32 31.86 7.59
CA ALA A 243 -13.25 30.67 8.44
C ALA A 243 -13.83 29.43 7.72
N LEU A 244 -14.92 29.58 6.98
CA LEU A 244 -15.49 28.53 6.11
C LEU A 244 -14.51 28.12 5.01
N GLN A 245 -13.88 29.08 4.30
CA GLN A 245 -12.85 28.79 3.30
C GLN A 245 -11.64 28.05 3.89
N ILE A 246 -11.21 28.44 5.09
CA ILE A 246 -10.12 27.80 5.85
C ILE A 246 -10.49 26.34 6.18
N ILE A 247 -11.70 26.06 6.66
CA ILE A 247 -12.16 24.69 6.97
C ILE A 247 -12.26 23.84 5.70
N VAL A 248 -12.82 24.37 4.61
CA VAL A 248 -12.95 23.63 3.33
C VAL A 248 -11.57 23.31 2.76
N GLY A 249 -10.68 24.30 2.67
CA GLY A 249 -9.31 24.09 2.20
C GLY A 249 -8.52 23.14 3.10
N GLY A 250 -8.70 23.25 4.43
CA GLY A 250 -8.06 22.39 5.41
C GLY A 250 -8.51 20.94 5.29
N THR A 251 -9.81 20.70 5.07
CA THR A 251 -10.37 19.37 4.85
C THR A 251 -9.82 18.74 3.57
N MET A 252 -9.76 19.50 2.47
CA MET A 252 -9.23 19.02 1.18
C MET A 252 -7.75 18.60 1.29
N VAL A 253 -6.90 19.47 1.86
CA VAL A 253 -5.45 19.21 1.94
C VAL A 253 -5.13 18.11 2.96
N GLN A 254 -5.89 18.02 4.06
CA GLN A 254 -5.75 16.92 5.02
C GLN A 254 -6.12 15.57 4.40
N GLY A 255 -7.18 15.52 3.58
CA GLY A 255 -7.55 14.33 2.82
C GLY A 255 -6.41 13.84 1.94
N ALA A 256 -5.78 14.74 1.17
CA ALA A 256 -4.62 14.42 0.35
C ALA A 256 -3.43 13.88 1.20
N GLY A 257 -3.08 14.57 2.29
CA GLY A 257 -2.00 14.15 3.19
C GLY A 257 -2.24 12.78 3.84
N PHE A 258 -3.47 12.50 4.26
CA PHE A 258 -3.84 11.22 4.86
C PHE A 258 -3.86 10.09 3.82
N CYS A 259 -4.44 10.30 2.62
CA CYS A 259 -4.45 9.29 1.56
C CYS A 259 -3.03 8.88 1.12
N VAL A 260 -2.11 9.83 0.96
CA VAL A 260 -0.69 9.53 0.67
C VAL A 260 -0.07 8.70 1.80
N SER A 261 -0.31 9.08 3.05
CA SER A 261 0.18 8.35 4.22
C SER A 261 -0.40 6.93 4.29
N PHE A 262 -1.67 6.74 3.92
CA PHE A 262 -2.35 5.45 3.94
C PHE A 262 -1.80 4.47 2.90
N MET A 263 -1.46 4.96 1.69
CA MET A 263 -0.76 4.15 0.69
C MET A 263 0.62 3.69 1.19
N ILE A 264 1.35 4.57 1.89
CA ILE A 264 2.67 4.26 2.46
C ILE A 264 2.54 3.30 3.66
N TYR A 265 1.47 3.38 4.46
CA TYR A 265 1.19 2.40 5.51
C TYR A 265 1.07 0.98 4.96
N SER A 266 0.35 0.78 3.86
CA SER A 266 0.21 -0.54 3.22
C SER A 266 1.56 -1.17 2.90
N ALA A 267 2.43 -0.41 2.21
CA ALA A 267 3.77 -0.86 1.86
C ALA A 267 4.70 -1.04 3.08
N TYR A 268 4.57 -0.21 4.13
CA TYR A 268 5.30 -0.39 5.38
C TYR A 268 4.88 -1.66 6.14
N LEU A 269 3.58 -1.95 6.22
CA LEU A 269 3.07 -3.18 6.82
C LEU A 269 3.54 -4.40 6.02
N TYR A 270 3.50 -4.35 4.68
CA TYR A 270 4.07 -5.40 3.82
C TYR A 270 5.57 -5.62 4.11
N ARG A 271 6.35 -4.54 4.32
CA ARG A 271 7.76 -4.64 4.74
C ARG A 271 7.92 -5.27 6.13
N LEU A 272 7.03 -5.02 7.08
CA LEU A 272 7.06 -5.70 8.39
C LEU A 272 6.66 -7.18 8.32
N MET A 273 5.77 -7.55 7.39
CA MET A 273 5.38 -8.96 7.18
C MET A 273 6.48 -9.78 6.48
N THR A 274 7.28 -9.14 5.63
CA THR A 274 8.37 -9.79 4.87
C THR A 274 9.73 -9.71 5.54
N HIS A 275 9.99 -8.68 6.35
CA HIS A 275 11.28 -8.43 7.00
C HIS A 275 11.11 -8.15 8.50
N LYS A 276 12.06 -8.64 9.32
CA LYS A 276 12.12 -8.40 10.77
C LYS A 276 12.05 -6.90 11.11
N LEU A 277 11.66 -6.58 12.35
CA LEU A 277 11.65 -5.21 12.89
C LEU A 277 12.92 -4.42 12.51
N PRO A 278 12.81 -3.11 12.22
CA PRO A 278 13.97 -2.28 11.89
C PRO A 278 15.07 -2.32 12.98
N ASP A 279 16.29 -2.04 12.54
CA ASP A 279 17.47 -1.98 13.41
C ASP A 279 17.23 -1.05 14.61
N GLU A 280 17.83 -1.42 15.74
CA GLU A 280 17.57 -0.80 17.04
C GLU A 280 17.83 0.72 17.05
N SER A 281 18.73 1.22 16.18
CA SER A 281 19.03 2.65 16.00
C SER A 281 17.96 3.45 15.25
N VAL A 282 17.24 2.83 14.31
CA VAL A 282 16.19 3.48 13.52
C VAL A 282 14.78 3.19 14.05
N ARG A 283 14.64 2.22 14.97
CA ARG A 283 13.37 1.82 15.58
C ARG A 283 12.53 2.96 16.19
N PRO A 284 13.08 4.05 16.76
CA PRO A 284 12.29 5.21 17.18
C PRO A 284 11.40 5.78 16.08
N SER A 285 11.80 5.68 14.80
CA SER A 285 11.00 6.11 13.65
C SER A 285 9.68 5.35 13.48
N MET A 286 9.46 4.21 14.15
CA MET A 286 8.18 3.50 14.11
C MET A 286 7.01 4.36 14.61
N PHE A 287 7.27 5.25 15.58
CA PHE A 287 6.25 6.19 16.06
C PHE A 287 5.81 7.21 15.00
N VAL A 288 6.56 7.41 13.91
CA VAL A 288 6.10 8.24 12.76
C VAL A 288 4.78 7.71 12.21
N SER A 289 4.50 6.40 12.26
CA SER A 289 3.21 5.87 11.82
C SER A 289 2.01 6.32 12.66
N VAL A 290 2.21 6.87 13.87
CA VAL A 290 1.13 7.42 14.72
C VAL A 290 0.66 8.80 14.25
N GLY A 291 1.54 9.57 13.61
CA GLY A 291 1.33 10.98 13.31
C GLY A 291 0.17 11.26 12.34
N PRO A 292 0.13 10.65 11.14
CA PRO A 292 -0.87 10.98 10.12
C PRO A 292 -2.32 10.82 10.57
N SER A 293 -2.65 9.71 11.23
CA SER A 293 -3.97 9.50 11.82
C SER A 293 -4.22 10.48 12.97
N GLY A 294 -3.28 10.62 13.92
CA GLY A 294 -3.42 11.56 15.04
C GLY A 294 -3.68 13.01 14.63
N PHE A 295 -2.91 13.54 13.67
CA PHE A 295 -3.12 14.90 13.15
C PHE A 295 -4.44 15.03 12.39
N THR A 296 -4.82 14.02 11.61
CA THR A 296 -6.10 13.99 10.88
C THR A 296 -7.28 14.01 11.83
N VAL A 297 -7.26 13.20 12.90
CA VAL A 297 -8.29 13.21 13.94
C VAL A 297 -8.37 14.56 14.65
N SER A 298 -7.23 15.09 15.11
CA SER A 298 -7.22 16.39 15.80
C SER A 298 -7.71 17.51 14.89
N GLY A 299 -7.37 17.50 13.60
CA GLY A 299 -7.81 18.50 12.63
C GLY A 299 -9.30 18.38 12.28
N LEU A 300 -9.73 17.21 11.82
CA LEU A 300 -11.11 16.95 11.40
C LEU A 300 -12.11 17.23 12.52
N ILE A 301 -11.90 16.69 13.73
CA ILE A 301 -12.84 16.92 14.84
C ILE A 301 -12.88 18.40 15.22
N THR A 302 -11.73 19.08 15.31
CA THR A 302 -11.73 20.51 15.70
C THR A 302 -12.44 21.38 14.66
N MET A 303 -12.17 21.18 13.36
CA MET A 303 -12.90 21.88 12.30
C MET A 303 -14.39 21.54 12.30
N ALA A 304 -14.77 20.28 12.49
CA ALA A 304 -16.16 19.84 12.56
C ALA A 304 -16.93 20.44 13.76
N TYR A 305 -16.26 20.71 14.89
CA TYR A 305 -16.84 21.47 16.00
C TYR A 305 -17.05 22.94 15.68
N ASN A 306 -16.15 23.57 14.92
CA ASN A 306 -16.24 24.98 14.55
C ASN A 306 -17.23 25.20 13.39
N PHE A 307 -17.44 24.20 12.53
CA PHE A 307 -18.20 24.31 11.29
C PHE A 307 -19.61 24.89 11.45
N PRO A 308 -20.44 24.50 12.44
CA PRO A 308 -21.78 25.09 12.63
C PRO A 308 -21.76 26.60 12.87
N THR A 309 -20.68 27.15 13.43
CA THR A 309 -20.60 28.58 13.80
C THR A 309 -20.19 29.50 12.64
N VAL A 310 -19.78 28.96 11.49
CA VAL A 310 -19.23 29.75 10.36
C VAL A 310 -20.12 29.71 9.11
N LEU A 311 -21.30 29.09 9.18
CA LEU A 311 -22.17 28.91 8.01
C LEU A 311 -22.95 30.19 7.65
N PRO A 312 -23.13 30.50 6.35
CA PRO A 312 -24.09 31.52 5.90
C PRO A 312 -25.53 31.03 6.13
N GLU A 313 -26.52 31.93 6.10
CA GLU A 313 -27.93 31.60 6.43
C GLU A 313 -28.59 30.51 5.56
N ARG A 314 -28.12 30.32 4.31
CA ARG A 314 -28.62 29.30 3.36
C ARG A 314 -27.47 28.50 2.75
N PHE A 315 -26.72 27.79 3.59
CA PHE A 315 -25.62 26.95 3.11
C PHE A 315 -26.17 25.77 2.31
N MET A 316 -25.66 25.56 1.08
CA MET A 316 -26.09 24.46 0.19
C MET A 316 -27.62 24.37 -0.03
N GLY A 317 -28.32 25.51 -0.03
CA GLY A 317 -29.76 25.58 -0.33
C GLY A 317 -30.71 25.06 0.76
N GLY A 318 -30.19 24.63 1.91
CA GLY A 318 -30.97 24.10 3.03
C GLY A 318 -30.73 24.85 4.35
N SER A 319 -31.23 24.28 5.45
CA SER A 319 -30.99 24.82 6.80
C SER A 319 -29.55 24.64 7.21
N SER A 320 -28.85 25.76 7.43
CA SER A 320 -27.46 25.76 7.89
C SER A 320 -27.28 25.15 9.27
N GLU A 321 -28.29 25.19 10.14
CA GLU A 321 -28.24 24.47 11.42
C GLU A 321 -28.16 22.95 11.19
N VAL A 322 -29.05 22.41 10.35
CA VAL A 322 -29.07 20.98 10.01
C VAL A 322 -27.78 20.56 9.32
N HIS A 323 -27.33 21.31 8.31
CA HIS A 323 -26.07 21.03 7.60
C HIS A 323 -24.85 21.10 8.51
N GLY A 324 -24.82 22.08 9.44
CA GLY A 324 -23.79 22.21 10.46
C GLY A 324 -23.71 20.99 11.37
N GLN A 325 -24.86 20.54 11.93
CA GLN A 325 -24.88 19.37 12.81
C GLN A 325 -24.52 18.07 12.09
N ILE A 326 -24.95 17.88 10.84
CA ILE A 326 -24.58 16.69 10.04
C ILE A 326 -23.06 16.62 9.87
N VAL A 327 -22.41 17.71 9.44
CA VAL A 327 -20.95 17.74 9.26
C VAL A 327 -20.22 17.57 10.59
N LYS A 328 -20.73 18.17 11.69
CA LYS A 328 -20.18 17.97 13.03
C LYS A 328 -20.21 16.49 13.43
N ILE A 329 -21.36 15.83 13.36
CA ILE A 329 -21.56 14.42 13.73
C ILE A 329 -20.66 13.52 12.87
N PHE A 330 -20.67 13.71 11.54
CA PHE A 330 -19.85 12.92 10.62
C PHE A 330 -18.35 13.08 10.90
N GLY A 331 -17.88 14.33 11.10
CA GLY A 331 -16.48 14.60 11.41
C GLY A 331 -16.00 14.01 12.73
N ILE A 332 -16.88 13.96 13.76
CA ILE A 332 -16.60 13.28 15.03
C ILE A 332 -16.45 11.77 14.82
N TRP A 333 -17.41 11.11 14.17
CA TRP A 333 -17.36 9.65 13.95
C TRP A 333 -16.21 9.22 13.05
N MET A 334 -15.92 9.97 11.98
CA MET A 334 -14.74 9.74 11.13
C MET A 334 -13.44 9.92 11.92
N GLY A 335 -13.39 10.91 12.82
CA GLY A 335 -12.27 11.10 13.74
C GLY A 335 -12.11 9.94 14.74
N ILE A 336 -13.20 9.43 15.31
CA ILE A 336 -13.17 8.26 16.22
C ILE A 336 -12.69 7.01 15.48
N TRP A 337 -13.13 6.79 14.25
CA TRP A 337 -12.68 5.67 13.42
C TRP A 337 -11.16 5.74 13.16
N LEU A 338 -10.65 6.90 12.74
CA LEU A 338 -9.22 7.14 12.53
C LEU A 338 -8.39 7.13 13.83
N TYR A 339 -9.01 7.42 14.98
CA TYR A 339 -8.33 7.37 16.29
C TYR A 339 -7.92 5.94 16.65
N GLY A 340 -8.75 4.94 16.31
CA GLY A 340 -8.40 3.52 16.48
C GLY A 340 -7.10 3.14 15.76
N LEU A 341 -6.90 3.65 14.54
CA LEU A 341 -5.67 3.42 13.76
C LEU A 341 -4.44 4.10 14.41
N ALA A 342 -4.60 5.30 14.98
CA ALA A 342 -3.53 6.00 15.70
C ALA A 342 -3.10 5.24 16.96
N VAL A 343 -4.07 4.76 17.75
CA VAL A 343 -3.83 3.95 18.96
C VAL A 343 -3.17 2.61 18.60
N TRP A 344 -3.59 1.96 17.50
CA TRP A 344 -2.97 0.70 17.05
C TRP A 344 -1.50 0.87 16.69
N PHE A 345 -1.14 1.86 15.86
CA PHE A 345 0.26 2.13 15.52
C PHE A 345 1.10 2.52 16.76
N PHE A 346 0.50 3.17 17.75
CA PHE A 346 1.16 3.53 19.00
C PHE A 346 1.49 2.28 19.84
N ILE A 347 0.55 1.35 19.99
CA ILE A 347 0.76 0.07 20.69
C ILE A 347 1.83 -0.77 19.98
N VAL A 348 1.77 -0.88 18.64
CA VAL A 348 2.79 -1.59 17.84
C VAL A 348 4.18 -0.96 18.02
N SER A 349 4.26 0.38 18.04
CA SER A 349 5.51 1.11 18.24
C SER A 349 6.09 0.90 19.63
N ILE A 350 5.27 0.85 20.68
CA ILE A 350 5.70 0.48 22.04
C ILE A 350 6.21 -0.97 22.07
N GLY A 351 5.44 -1.92 21.54
CA GLY A 351 5.79 -3.34 21.53
C GLY A 351 7.12 -3.62 20.83
N ALA A 352 7.40 -2.93 19.73
CA ALA A 352 8.68 -3.05 19.01
C ALA A 352 9.90 -2.66 19.87
N HIS A 353 9.75 -1.73 20.82
CA HIS A 353 10.82 -1.30 21.71
C HIS A 353 11.00 -2.20 22.94
N TRP A 354 10.07 -3.12 23.23
CA TRP A 354 10.16 -4.03 24.38
C TRP A 354 11.45 -4.87 24.37
N SER A 355 11.87 -5.35 23.20
CA SER A 355 13.12 -6.12 23.03
C SER A 355 14.41 -5.32 23.26
N CYS A 356 14.32 -3.99 23.36
CA CYS A 356 15.46 -3.12 23.69
C CYS A 356 15.60 -2.84 25.19
N ILE A 357 14.62 -3.23 26.01
CA ILE A 357 14.65 -3.01 27.46
C ILE A 357 15.71 -3.93 28.08
N GLY A 358 16.73 -3.33 28.71
CA GLY A 358 17.78 -4.05 29.45
C GLY A 358 19.05 -4.44 28.66
N SER A 359 19.08 -4.28 27.33
CA SER A 359 20.23 -4.73 26.52
C SER A 359 21.39 -3.73 26.38
N ASN A 360 21.20 -2.47 26.82
CA ASN A 360 22.16 -1.35 26.72
C ASN A 360 22.59 -1.00 25.27
N LYS A 361 21.83 -1.42 24.25
CA LYS A 361 22.16 -1.26 22.82
C LYS A 361 21.57 0.01 22.15
N LEU A 362 20.61 0.68 22.80
CA LEU A 362 19.97 1.88 22.25
C LEU A 362 20.92 3.09 22.29
N HIS A 363 21.69 3.28 21.23
CA HIS A 363 22.45 4.49 21.01
C HIS A 363 21.55 5.68 20.68
N PHE A 364 21.90 6.87 21.17
CA PHE A 364 21.16 8.10 20.91
C PHE A 364 21.28 8.53 19.44
N ALA A 365 20.13 8.79 18.81
CA ALA A 365 20.01 9.29 17.45
C ALA A 365 18.97 10.42 17.39
N MET A 366 19.07 11.34 16.44
CA MET A 366 18.12 12.45 16.29
C MET A 366 16.68 11.97 16.02
N THR A 367 16.52 10.75 15.51
CA THR A 367 15.25 10.03 15.36
C THR A 367 14.49 9.82 16.67
N TRP A 368 15.12 9.97 17.85
CA TRP A 368 14.43 9.91 19.15
C TRP A 368 13.37 11.01 19.31
N ASN A 369 13.42 12.10 18.53
CA ASN A 369 12.35 13.09 18.46
C ASN A 369 11.00 12.49 17.98
N ALA A 370 11.02 11.33 17.30
CA ALA A 370 9.81 10.58 16.93
C ALA A 370 9.07 9.98 18.15
N PHE A 371 9.70 9.84 19.33
CA PHE A 371 8.97 9.52 20.55
C PHE A 371 8.05 10.65 21.03
N ILE A 372 8.27 11.88 20.54
CA ILE A 372 7.56 13.08 20.99
C ILE A 372 6.54 13.49 19.92
N PHE A 373 6.99 13.97 18.76
CA PHE A 373 6.12 14.72 17.85
C PHE A 373 4.89 13.97 17.29
N PRO A 374 5.00 12.75 16.74
CA PRO A 374 3.82 11.96 16.34
C PRO A 374 2.87 11.67 17.50
N ASN A 375 3.40 11.53 18.72
CA ASN A 375 2.61 11.23 19.90
C ASN A 375 1.92 12.48 20.48
N THR A 376 2.40 13.71 20.20
CA THR A 376 1.63 14.92 20.50
C THR A 376 0.40 15.04 19.58
N ALA A 377 0.45 14.45 18.38
CA ALA A 377 -0.70 14.29 17.49
C ALA A 377 -1.74 13.32 18.09
N LEU A 378 -1.30 12.14 18.55
CA LEU A 378 -2.17 11.20 19.26
C LEU A 378 -2.81 11.83 20.51
N THR A 379 -2.03 12.55 21.30
CA THR A 379 -2.51 13.24 22.51
C THR A 379 -3.52 14.32 22.17
N SER A 380 -3.26 15.12 21.13
CA SER A 380 -4.22 16.09 20.58
C SER A 380 -5.50 15.42 20.08
N ALA A 381 -5.39 14.25 19.45
CA ALA A 381 -6.52 13.46 18.98
C ALA A 381 -7.34 12.91 20.16
N THR A 382 -6.71 12.43 21.23
CA THR A 382 -7.38 11.98 22.45
C THR A 382 -8.23 13.10 23.05
N PHE A 383 -7.70 14.32 23.17
CA PHE A 383 -8.48 15.48 23.64
C PHE A 383 -9.60 15.87 22.68
N ALA A 384 -9.36 15.81 21.37
CA ALA A 384 -10.39 16.09 20.38
C ALA A 384 -11.54 15.07 20.44
N VAL A 385 -11.24 13.77 20.58
CA VAL A 385 -12.25 12.72 20.77
C VAL A 385 -12.97 12.85 22.11
N ALA A 386 -12.27 13.21 23.19
CA ALA A 386 -12.89 13.49 24.49
C ALA A 386 -13.93 14.61 24.39
N LYS A 387 -13.58 15.72 23.74
CA LYS A 387 -14.51 16.83 23.41
C LYS A 387 -15.64 16.36 22.48
N GLY A 388 -15.33 15.48 21.54
CA GLY A 388 -16.25 14.81 20.60
C GLY A 388 -17.34 13.96 21.23
N LEU A 389 -17.09 13.45 22.44
CA LEU A 389 -17.99 12.61 23.22
C LEU A 389 -18.52 13.36 24.46
N ASP A 390 -18.70 14.67 24.34
CA ASP A 390 -19.22 15.57 25.38
C ASP A 390 -18.41 15.58 26.70
N GLY A 391 -17.09 15.44 26.61
CA GLY A 391 -16.16 15.62 27.74
C GLY A 391 -15.94 14.37 28.59
N VAL A 392 -15.73 13.21 27.96
CA VAL A 392 -15.49 11.95 28.69
C VAL A 392 -14.19 12.04 29.51
N LEU A 393 -14.34 12.23 30.82
CA LEU A 393 -13.24 12.39 31.79
C LEU A 393 -12.14 11.32 31.67
N ALA A 394 -12.48 10.07 31.35
CA ALA A 394 -11.50 9.00 31.16
C ALA A 394 -10.51 9.31 30.02
N LEU A 395 -11.00 9.83 28.89
CA LEU A 395 -10.15 10.23 27.76
C LEU A 395 -9.37 11.51 28.07
N GLU A 396 -9.96 12.46 28.81
CA GLU A 396 -9.26 13.66 29.27
C GLU A 396 -8.07 13.32 30.19
N VAL A 397 -8.27 12.41 31.15
CA VAL A 397 -7.21 11.93 32.06
C VAL A 397 -6.13 11.15 31.30
N ILE A 398 -6.50 10.31 30.33
CA ILE A 398 -5.53 9.62 29.46
C ILE A 398 -4.70 10.64 28.66
N GLY A 399 -5.35 11.63 28.03
CA GLY A 399 -4.65 12.69 27.30
C GLY A 399 -3.71 13.50 28.19
N CYS A 400 -4.14 13.87 29.40
CA CYS A 400 -3.29 14.56 30.37
C CYS A 400 -2.08 13.72 30.79
N THR A 401 -2.28 12.41 31.00
CA THR A 401 -1.21 11.46 31.34
C THR A 401 -0.19 11.35 30.20
N LEU A 402 -0.67 11.26 28.95
CA LEU A 402 0.19 11.28 27.76
C LEU A 402 0.98 12.59 27.64
N THR A 403 0.36 13.76 27.89
CA THR A 403 1.08 15.05 27.93
C THR A 403 2.21 15.05 28.97
N CYS A 404 1.96 14.55 30.19
CA CYS A 404 2.99 14.46 31.22
C CYS A 404 4.15 13.54 30.82
N ILE A 405 3.85 12.38 30.21
CA ILE A 405 4.87 11.46 29.66
C ILE A 405 5.68 12.15 28.56
N LEU A 406 5.03 12.88 27.65
CA LEU A 406 5.70 13.60 26.56
C LEU A 406 6.65 14.69 27.05
N VAL A 407 6.28 15.43 28.11
CA VAL A 407 7.20 16.38 28.77
C VAL A 407 8.43 15.67 29.33
N GLY A 408 8.23 14.54 30.03
CA GLY A 408 9.33 13.74 30.57
C GLY A 408 10.28 13.20 29.48
N VAL A 409 9.71 12.65 28.41
CA VAL A 409 10.48 12.16 27.24
C VAL A 409 11.21 13.31 26.54
N TRP A 410 10.57 14.48 26.38
CA TRP A 410 11.20 15.66 25.79
C TRP A 410 12.41 16.14 26.62
N LEU A 411 12.31 16.17 27.95
CA LEU A 411 13.43 16.50 28.84
C LEU A 411 14.59 15.51 28.68
N ILE A 412 14.30 14.21 28.60
CA ILE A 412 15.29 13.14 28.36
C ILE A 412 15.97 13.33 27.00
N VAL A 413 15.21 13.52 25.92
CA VAL A 413 15.74 13.70 24.56
C VAL A 413 16.63 14.94 24.48
N MET A 414 16.20 16.08 25.02
CA MET A 414 17.01 17.31 25.02
C MET A 414 18.31 17.15 25.84
N THR A 415 18.23 16.53 27.02
CA THR A 415 19.41 16.26 27.87
C THR A 415 20.40 15.33 27.17
N MET A 416 19.90 14.28 26.51
CA MET A 416 20.72 13.32 25.76
C MET A 416 21.31 13.94 24.51
N MET A 417 20.60 14.86 23.84
CA MET A 417 21.12 15.61 22.68
C MET A 417 22.28 16.52 23.07
N VAL A 418 22.15 17.29 24.16
CA VAL A 418 23.26 18.11 24.71
C VAL A 418 24.45 17.22 25.08
N ARG A 419 24.21 16.10 25.78
CA ARG A 419 25.24 15.12 26.13
C ARG A 419 25.93 14.53 24.90
N ALA A 420 25.20 14.26 23.81
CA ALA A 420 25.74 13.73 22.57
C ALA A 420 26.57 14.78 21.80
N VAL A 421 26.20 16.07 21.82
CA VAL A 421 27.03 17.17 21.28
C VAL A 421 28.35 17.30 22.03
N LEU A 422 28.30 17.24 23.37
CA LEU A 422 29.48 17.31 24.25
C LEU A 422 30.39 16.09 24.10
N ARG A 423 29.83 14.88 23.95
CA ARG A 423 30.56 13.63 23.72
C ARG A 423 30.99 13.39 22.27
N LYS A 424 30.94 14.40 21.40
CA LYS A 424 31.31 14.29 19.96
C LYS A 424 30.52 13.21 19.18
N GLN A 425 29.33 12.85 19.65
CA GLN A 425 28.43 11.90 18.98
C GLN A 425 27.51 12.59 17.96
N LEU A 426 27.38 13.91 18.07
CA LEU A 426 26.71 14.82 17.13
C LEU A 426 27.72 15.83 16.57
N LEU A 427 27.45 16.36 15.37
CA LEU A 427 28.29 17.35 14.67
C LEU A 427 29.74 16.88 14.55
N TRP A 428 29.93 15.67 14.03
CA TRP A 428 31.23 15.00 13.90
C TRP A 428 31.20 14.04 12.69
N PRO A 429 32.30 13.87 11.93
CA PRO A 429 32.36 13.00 10.76
C PRO A 429 31.89 11.58 11.03
N GLN A 430 31.19 11.01 10.05
CA GLN A 430 30.75 9.61 10.03
C GLN A 430 29.89 9.19 11.24
N LYS A 431 29.18 10.14 11.87
CA LYS A 431 28.18 9.88 12.92
C LYS A 431 26.77 10.14 12.39
N GLN A 432 25.82 9.31 12.85
CA GLN A 432 24.40 9.38 12.49
C GLN A 432 24.19 9.39 10.96
N GLU A 433 23.45 10.34 10.39
CA GLU A 433 23.13 10.35 8.94
C GLU A 433 24.29 10.82 8.04
N ASP A 434 25.37 11.33 8.63
CA ASP A 434 26.64 11.63 7.93
C ASP A 434 27.53 10.38 7.80
N ARG A 435 27.07 9.21 8.29
CA ARG A 435 27.82 7.94 8.28
C ARG A 435 28.03 7.38 6.88
N ASP A 436 27.08 7.59 5.98
CA ASP A 436 27.08 6.99 4.64
C ASP A 436 27.55 7.97 3.55
N VAL A 437 27.82 9.23 3.91
CA VAL A 437 28.12 10.33 2.98
C VAL A 437 29.46 10.13 2.24
N ASP A 438 30.41 9.40 2.80
CA ASP A 438 31.66 9.05 2.10
C ASP A 438 31.54 7.74 1.30
N ALA A 439 30.75 6.76 1.78
CA ALA A 439 30.43 5.52 1.06
C ALA A 439 29.62 5.81 -0.22
N TRP A 440 28.60 6.65 -0.13
CA TRP A 440 27.79 7.13 -1.25
C TRP A 440 28.64 7.89 -2.29
N LYS A 441 29.62 8.69 -1.84
CA LYS A 441 30.58 9.33 -2.76
C LYS A 441 31.50 8.32 -3.43
N SER A 442 31.96 7.28 -2.73
CA SER A 442 32.77 6.23 -3.36
C SER A 442 31.96 5.44 -4.40
N ASP A 443 30.69 5.14 -4.14
CA ASP A 443 29.79 4.48 -5.09
C ASP A 443 29.50 5.33 -6.33
N ILE A 444 29.20 6.62 -6.15
CA ILE A 444 29.02 7.55 -7.29
C ILE A 444 30.31 7.67 -8.10
N ARG A 445 31.46 7.76 -7.44
CA ARG A 445 32.76 7.83 -8.11
C ARG A 445 33.08 6.52 -8.85
N ALA A 446 32.74 5.38 -8.28
CA ALA A 446 32.88 4.06 -8.92
C ALA A 446 31.95 3.92 -10.13
N LYS A 447 30.69 4.39 -10.06
CA LYS A 447 29.78 4.47 -11.22
C LYS A 447 30.36 5.36 -12.32
N GLN A 448 30.78 6.58 -11.98
CA GLN A 448 31.37 7.52 -12.94
C GLN A 448 32.65 6.96 -13.59
N LEU A 449 33.47 6.23 -12.84
CA LEU A 449 34.66 5.56 -13.38
C LEU A 449 34.30 4.37 -14.29
N ARG A 450 33.25 3.61 -13.99
CA ARG A 450 32.74 2.54 -14.89
C ARG A 450 32.17 3.13 -16.18
N GLU A 451 31.32 4.15 -16.10
CA GLU A 451 30.74 4.84 -17.25
C GLU A 451 31.82 5.50 -18.13
N ALA A 452 32.81 6.14 -17.51
CA ALA A 452 33.98 6.68 -18.22
C ALA A 452 34.83 5.57 -18.86
N GLY A 453 35.01 4.44 -18.16
CA GLY A 453 35.68 3.25 -18.68
C GLY A 453 34.99 2.68 -19.92
N GLU A 454 33.67 2.51 -19.88
CA GLU A 454 32.87 2.06 -21.02
C GLU A 454 32.94 3.04 -22.21
N LEU A 455 32.89 4.35 -21.95
CA LEU A 455 33.06 5.38 -22.99
C LEU A 455 34.45 5.34 -23.63
N VAL A 456 35.51 5.13 -22.84
CA VAL A 456 36.88 4.97 -23.33
C VAL A 456 37.03 3.66 -24.11
N SER A 457 36.46 2.55 -23.63
CA SER A 457 36.45 1.27 -24.34
C SER A 457 35.71 1.36 -25.69
N ARG A 458 34.56 2.03 -25.75
CA ARG A 458 33.83 2.28 -27.00
C ARG A 458 34.64 3.16 -27.97
N ARG A 459 35.36 4.18 -27.47
CA ARG A 459 36.28 4.98 -28.31
C ARG A 459 37.45 4.15 -28.82
N LEU A 460 38.09 3.35 -27.97
CA LEU A 460 39.20 2.48 -28.38
C LEU A 460 38.76 1.43 -29.41
N ALA A 461 37.55 0.87 -29.26
CA ALA A 461 36.95 0.01 -30.29
C ALA A 461 36.77 0.76 -31.62
N SER A 462 36.21 1.98 -31.61
CA SER A 462 36.04 2.79 -32.84
C SER A 462 37.35 3.24 -33.50
N VAL A 463 38.44 3.33 -32.73
CA VAL A 463 39.79 3.62 -33.26
C VAL A 463 40.45 2.33 -33.81
N SER A 464 40.09 1.16 -33.29
CA SER A 464 40.56 -0.14 -33.77
C SER A 464 39.97 -0.56 -35.12
N GLU A 465 38.87 0.06 -35.57
CA GLU A 465 38.23 -0.22 -36.86
C GLU A 465 38.75 0.66 -38.02
N GLN A 466 39.62 1.63 -37.75
CA GLN A 466 40.29 2.41 -38.80
C GLN A 466 41.68 1.85 -39.08
N GLY A 467 41.91 1.49 -40.35
CA GLY A 467 42.98 0.60 -40.81
C GLY A 467 44.44 1.10 -40.69
N PRO A 468 45.41 0.25 -41.09
CA PRO A 468 46.78 0.34 -40.64
C PRO A 468 47.67 1.31 -41.45
N GLY A 469 48.55 2.04 -40.76
CA GLY A 469 49.68 2.71 -41.42
C GLY A 469 50.41 3.75 -40.58
N LEU A 470 51.43 3.32 -39.81
CA LEU A 470 52.83 3.80 -39.91
C LEU A 470 53.74 3.16 -38.84
N HIS A 471 55.02 2.97 -39.17
CA HIS A 471 56.04 2.52 -38.24
C HIS A 471 56.45 3.59 -37.21
N THR A 472 56.58 3.21 -35.93
CA THR A 472 57.65 3.73 -35.05
C THR A 472 58.04 2.73 -33.96
N ARG A 473 59.30 2.83 -33.53
CA ARG A 473 60.17 1.90 -32.80
C ARG A 473 59.63 1.30 -31.47
N PRO A 474 60.15 0.14 -31.02
CA PRO A 474 59.71 -0.52 -29.78
C PRO A 474 60.25 0.19 -28.53
N PHE A 475 59.37 0.38 -27.55
CA PHE A 475 59.76 0.50 -26.14
C PHE A 475 59.50 -0.85 -25.46
N THR A 476 60.57 -1.54 -25.09
CA THR A 476 60.49 -2.77 -24.30
C THR A 476 60.15 -2.45 -22.86
N PHE A 477 59.00 -2.93 -22.39
CA PHE A 477 58.86 -3.38 -21.00
C PHE A 477 58.36 -4.82 -21.01
N THR A 478 59.17 -5.71 -20.47
CA THR A 478 58.92 -7.15 -20.42
C THR A 478 57.93 -7.50 -19.33
N HIS A 479 56.78 -8.08 -19.68
CA HIS A 479 56.12 -9.09 -18.86
C HIS A 479 55.36 -10.09 -19.75
N GLN A 480 55.69 -11.37 -19.58
CA GLN A 480 54.98 -12.51 -20.18
C GLN A 480 54.11 -13.20 -19.10
N PRO A 481 53.17 -14.10 -19.46
CA PRO A 481 51.77 -13.79 -19.22
C PRO A 481 51.04 -14.81 -18.35
N TYR A 482 49.86 -14.42 -17.85
CA TYR A 482 48.81 -15.37 -17.51
C TYR A 482 47.64 -15.24 -18.47
N ARG A 483 47.33 -16.33 -19.18
CA ARG A 483 46.12 -16.50 -20.00
C ARG A 483 44.92 -16.69 -19.07
N TYR A 484 43.83 -15.99 -19.33
CA TYR A 484 42.50 -16.57 -19.23
C TYR A 484 41.75 -16.35 -20.54
N LEU A 485 41.17 -17.42 -21.06
CA LEU A 485 40.49 -17.47 -22.34
C LEU A 485 39.02 -17.12 -22.13
N GLY A 486 38.50 -16.11 -22.81
CA GLY A 486 37.07 -15.84 -22.85
C GLY A 486 36.35 -16.72 -23.87
N MET A 487 35.03 -16.83 -23.74
CA MET A 487 34.16 -17.13 -24.87
C MET A 487 33.13 -16.02 -25.01
N ALA A 488 33.00 -15.51 -26.23
CA ALA A 488 32.21 -14.34 -26.58
C ALA A 488 30.84 -14.74 -27.14
N VAL A 489 29.87 -13.87 -26.91
CA VAL A 489 28.63 -13.81 -27.69
C VAL A 489 28.92 -13.04 -28.99
N PRO A 490 28.36 -13.48 -30.13
CA PRO A 490 27.98 -12.52 -31.16
C PRO A 490 26.52 -12.69 -31.58
N ASN A 491 25.83 -11.55 -31.66
CA ASN A 491 24.61 -11.35 -32.44
C ASN A 491 25.01 -10.43 -33.62
N PRO A 492 24.49 -10.64 -34.84
CA PRO A 492 23.67 -9.56 -35.42
C PRO A 492 22.54 -10.09 -36.33
N GLY A 493 21.68 -9.21 -36.85
CA GLY A 493 20.58 -9.59 -37.75
C GLY A 493 20.31 -8.64 -38.91
N VAL A 494 19.22 -8.96 -39.63
CA VAL A 494 18.44 -8.15 -40.61
C VAL A 494 18.92 -8.11 -42.09
N ASP A 495 18.10 -8.77 -42.92
CA ASP A 495 17.65 -8.56 -44.33
C ASP A 495 18.59 -8.24 -45.51
N ILE A 496 18.36 -8.99 -46.62
CA ILE A 496 18.05 -8.53 -48.00
C ILE A 496 17.52 -9.76 -48.81
N ALA A 497 16.64 -9.55 -49.80
CA ALA A 497 15.87 -10.59 -50.51
C ALA A 497 16.27 -10.83 -51.98
N ALA A 498 16.08 -12.06 -52.51
CA ALA A 498 15.80 -12.39 -53.94
C ALA A 498 15.46 -13.89 -54.16
N VAL A 499 14.70 -14.21 -55.24
CA VAL A 499 13.99 -15.48 -55.59
C VAL A 499 13.82 -15.50 -57.15
N PRO A 500 13.69 -16.62 -57.92
CA PRO A 500 13.37 -18.06 -57.64
C PRO A 500 14.30 -19.12 -58.31
N GLY A 501 13.93 -20.42 -58.31
CA GLY A 501 14.29 -21.37 -59.39
C GLY A 501 14.16 -22.90 -59.18
N LEU A 502 13.08 -23.50 -59.73
CA LEU A 502 12.95 -24.88 -60.27
C LEU A 502 12.93 -26.16 -59.37
N ASP A 503 11.72 -26.75 -59.29
CA ASP A 503 11.36 -28.20 -59.23
C ASP A 503 11.55 -28.89 -60.62
N PRO A 504 11.29 -30.21 -60.86
CA PRO A 504 10.77 -31.30 -59.98
C PRO A 504 11.48 -32.67 -60.09
N GLU A 505 11.01 -33.69 -59.31
CA GLU A 505 10.60 -35.06 -59.76
C GLU A 505 10.99 -36.28 -58.87
N HIS A 506 10.01 -37.21 -58.77
CA HIS A 506 10.08 -38.67 -58.48
C HIS A 506 10.76 -39.20 -57.17
N GLY A 507 10.16 -40.12 -56.40
CA GLY A 507 8.81 -40.71 -56.48
C GLY A 507 8.53 -41.79 -55.41
N GLN A 508 7.24 -42.18 -55.28
CA GLN A 508 6.68 -43.55 -55.16
C GLN A 508 7.30 -44.59 -54.16
N LYS A 509 6.56 -45.42 -53.39
CA LYS A 509 5.11 -45.77 -53.35
C LYS A 509 4.81 -46.84 -52.24
N VAL A 510 3.54 -46.91 -51.76
CA VAL A 510 2.70 -48.16 -51.57
C VAL A 510 2.94 -49.11 -50.35
N VAL A 511 1.94 -49.69 -49.64
CA VAL A 511 0.45 -49.51 -49.59
C VAL A 511 -0.24 -50.39 -48.51
N GLU A 512 -1.38 -49.92 -47.94
CA GLU A 512 -2.60 -50.67 -47.48
C GLU A 512 -2.56 -51.80 -46.39
N ARG A 513 -3.68 -52.22 -45.74
CA ARG A 513 -5.12 -51.80 -45.77
C ARG A 513 -5.89 -52.07 -44.45
N LYS A 514 -6.85 -51.19 -44.18
CA LYS A 514 -8.22 -51.35 -43.59
C LYS A 514 -8.58 -52.61 -42.76
N GLY A 515 -9.27 -52.35 -41.64
CA GLY A 515 -10.29 -53.25 -41.05
C GLY A 515 -11.18 -52.52 -40.03
N SER A 516 -12.47 -52.37 -40.32
CA SER A 516 -13.48 -51.74 -39.45
C SER A 516 -14.50 -52.76 -38.97
N LEU A 517 -15.04 -52.64 -37.75
CA LEU A 517 -16.48 -52.82 -37.45
C LEU A 517 -16.82 -52.58 -35.95
N SER A 518 -18.11 -52.73 -35.63
CA SER A 518 -18.83 -52.03 -34.57
C SER A 518 -19.34 -52.87 -33.39
N ALA A 519 -19.46 -52.20 -32.23
CA ALA A 519 -20.58 -52.28 -31.27
C ALA A 519 -20.76 -53.47 -30.30
N SER A 520 -21.39 -53.11 -29.16
CA SER A 520 -22.27 -53.88 -28.25
C SER A 520 -21.71 -54.52 -26.96
N SER A 521 -21.99 -53.82 -25.85
CA SER A 521 -22.65 -54.27 -24.60
C SER A 521 -22.10 -55.39 -23.69
N SER A 522 -22.22 -55.09 -22.38
CA SER A 522 -22.41 -55.96 -21.20
C SER A 522 -21.15 -56.55 -20.52
N GLY A 523 -21.20 -56.71 -19.19
CA GLY A 523 -20.19 -57.48 -18.44
C GLY A 523 -19.54 -56.82 -17.21
N ASN A 524 -20.36 -56.44 -16.23
CA ASN A 524 -20.04 -56.22 -14.81
C ASN A 524 -18.77 -56.94 -14.23
N GLY A 525 -17.96 -56.25 -13.40
CA GLY A 525 -17.10 -56.96 -12.43
C GLY A 525 -15.80 -56.28 -11.92
N GLY A 526 -15.83 -55.76 -10.69
CA GLY A 526 -14.86 -56.15 -9.64
C GLY A 526 -13.38 -55.69 -9.67
N SER A 527 -13.08 -54.68 -8.83
CA SER A 527 -11.89 -54.56 -7.96
C SER A 527 -10.45 -54.67 -8.52
N GLY A 528 -9.68 -53.60 -8.29
CA GLY A 528 -8.37 -53.69 -7.61
C GLY A 528 -7.16 -54.22 -8.40
N SER A 529 -6.48 -53.33 -9.13
CA SER A 529 -5.03 -53.40 -9.37
C SER A 529 -4.30 -52.77 -8.17
N LYS A 530 -3.81 -53.52 -7.16
CA LYS A 530 -2.64 -54.41 -7.21
C LYS A 530 -1.46 -53.80 -7.97
N GLN A 531 -0.45 -53.40 -7.19
CA GLN A 531 0.91 -53.18 -7.67
C GLN A 531 1.43 -54.47 -8.31
N GLY A 532 2.04 -54.35 -9.48
CA GLY A 532 2.85 -55.40 -10.09
C GLY A 532 4.29 -54.89 -10.19
N GLU A 533 5.15 -55.37 -9.30
CA GLU A 533 6.59 -55.17 -9.43
C GLU A 533 7.12 -56.15 -10.47
N PHE A 534 7.89 -55.65 -11.44
CA PHE A 534 8.67 -56.46 -12.36
C PHE A 534 10.15 -56.15 -12.08
N TYR A 535 10.90 -57.17 -11.69
CA TYR A 535 12.35 -57.05 -11.48
C TYR A 535 13.08 -57.43 -12.77
N ASP A 536 13.94 -56.55 -13.25
CA ASP A 536 15.03 -56.88 -14.18
C ASP A 536 16.38 -56.81 -13.43
N ASP A 537 17.32 -57.65 -13.86
CA ASP A 537 18.45 -58.11 -13.05
C ASP A 537 19.68 -57.17 -13.07
N VAL A 538 19.46 -55.86 -12.87
CA VAL A 538 20.50 -54.89 -12.51
C VAL A 538 19.92 -53.85 -11.55
N GLY A 539 20.45 -53.77 -10.33
CA GLY A 539 19.86 -52.99 -9.23
C GLY A 539 20.03 -51.47 -9.30
N GLU A 540 19.36 -50.80 -10.25
CA GLU A 540 19.05 -49.37 -10.16
C GLU A 540 17.53 -49.15 -10.06
N ILE A 541 17.09 -48.55 -8.94
CA ILE A 541 15.75 -47.99 -8.85
C ILE A 541 15.77 -46.69 -9.68
N ARG A 542 15.35 -46.79 -10.94
CA ARG A 542 14.85 -45.60 -11.64
C ARG A 542 13.51 -45.22 -11.02
N GLU A 543 13.51 -44.17 -10.20
CA GLU A 543 12.29 -43.42 -9.95
C GLU A 543 11.70 -43.06 -11.33
N VAL A 544 10.45 -43.45 -11.57
CA VAL A 544 9.70 -42.94 -12.71
C VAL A 544 9.40 -41.49 -12.37
N GLU A 545 10.26 -40.60 -12.84
CA GLU A 545 10.14 -39.16 -12.69
C GLU A 545 8.78 -38.74 -13.27
N GLU A 546 7.79 -38.48 -12.40
CA GLU A 546 6.49 -37.94 -12.80
C GLU A 546 6.75 -36.61 -13.50
N SER A 547 6.76 -36.63 -14.85
CA SER A 547 6.96 -35.42 -15.63
C SER A 547 5.98 -34.35 -15.15
N PRO A 548 6.42 -33.11 -14.88
CA PRO A 548 5.60 -32.13 -14.18
C PRO A 548 4.44 -31.64 -15.06
N VAL A 549 3.33 -32.39 -15.05
CA VAL A 549 2.12 -32.08 -15.81
C VAL A 549 1.56 -30.74 -15.32
N ALA A 550 1.62 -29.73 -16.19
CA ALA A 550 0.92 -28.48 -15.99
C ALA A 550 -0.60 -28.76 -15.88
N PRO A 551 -1.32 -28.08 -14.97
CA PRO A 551 -2.73 -28.33 -14.76
C PRO A 551 -3.55 -27.79 -15.94
N ASP A 552 -4.64 -28.50 -16.24
CA ASP A 552 -5.67 -28.19 -17.25
C ASP A 552 -5.29 -28.54 -18.71
N GLN A 553 -6.31 -28.87 -19.52
CA GLN A 553 -6.17 -29.69 -20.74
C GLN A 553 -5.67 -28.94 -21.99
N PHE A 554 -4.64 -29.48 -22.66
CA PHE A 554 -4.04 -28.94 -23.88
C PHE A 554 -4.78 -29.32 -25.19
N ASP A 555 -6.07 -28.97 -25.31
CA ASP A 555 -6.74 -28.98 -26.62
C ASP A 555 -6.59 -27.60 -27.28
N GLU A 556 -5.87 -27.53 -28.39
CA GLU A 556 -5.61 -26.30 -29.17
C GLU A 556 -6.89 -25.54 -29.54
N ARG A 557 -8.02 -26.26 -29.64
CA ARG A 557 -9.34 -25.68 -29.90
C ARG A 557 -9.73 -24.63 -28.86
N PHE A 558 -9.27 -24.75 -27.61
CA PHE A 558 -9.63 -23.87 -26.49
C PHE A 558 -8.68 -22.68 -26.28
N GLU A 559 -7.63 -22.52 -27.10
CA GLU A 559 -6.70 -21.39 -27.02
C GLU A 559 -7.46 -20.05 -27.06
N THR A 560 -7.19 -19.17 -26.09
CA THR A 560 -7.90 -17.89 -25.92
C THR A 560 -7.59 -16.96 -27.09
N SER A 561 -8.59 -16.73 -27.94
CA SER A 561 -8.42 -15.88 -29.12
C SER A 561 -8.42 -14.39 -28.76
N ARG A 562 -7.78 -13.54 -29.58
CA ARG A 562 -7.82 -12.08 -29.38
C ARG A 562 -9.26 -11.53 -29.37
N ASN A 563 -10.13 -12.03 -30.24
CA ASN A 563 -11.51 -11.54 -30.36
C ASN A 563 -12.35 -11.95 -29.14
N GLU A 564 -12.18 -13.18 -28.64
CA GLU A 564 -12.80 -13.65 -27.39
C GLU A 564 -12.30 -12.85 -26.18
N LEU A 565 -11.00 -12.58 -26.10
CA LEU A 565 -10.39 -11.80 -25.03
C LEU A 565 -10.87 -10.34 -25.04
N TRP A 566 -11.04 -9.73 -26.23
CA TRP A 566 -11.60 -8.38 -26.35
C TRP A 566 -13.11 -8.34 -26.08
N ALA A 567 -13.86 -9.40 -26.42
CA ALA A 567 -15.26 -9.54 -26.02
C ALA A 567 -15.42 -9.65 -24.50
N TYR A 568 -14.41 -10.14 -23.79
CA TYR A 568 -14.32 -10.13 -22.33
C TYR A 568 -13.96 -8.73 -21.76
N TYR A 569 -13.18 -7.89 -22.46
CA TYR A 569 -12.72 -6.58 -21.96
C TYR A 569 -13.59 -5.37 -22.32
N ALA A 570 -13.97 -5.18 -23.60
CA ALA A 570 -14.83 -4.11 -24.18
C ALA A 570 -14.27 -2.67 -24.39
N ILE A 571 -13.73 -2.37 -25.58
CA ILE A 571 -12.98 -1.15 -26.00
C ILE A 571 -13.79 0.18 -26.19
N ILE A 572 -13.08 1.32 -26.19
CA ILE A 572 -13.50 2.61 -26.80
C ILE A 572 -12.92 2.79 -28.22
N ASP A 573 -13.80 3.04 -29.21
CA ASP A 573 -13.63 3.64 -30.56
C ASP A 573 -12.40 3.22 -31.43
N THR A 574 -12.53 2.67 -32.64
CA THR A 574 -13.48 2.97 -33.74
C THR A 574 -13.90 1.73 -34.54
N ASN A 575 -15.16 1.77 -35.01
CA ASN A 575 -15.82 0.93 -36.03
C ASN A 575 -16.00 -0.59 -35.74
N ASP A 576 -17.28 -0.97 -35.58
CA ASP A 576 -17.90 -2.31 -35.55
C ASP A 576 -17.65 -3.26 -34.35
N HIS A 577 -18.35 -2.96 -33.24
CA HIS A 577 -18.97 -3.89 -32.25
C HIS A 577 -18.15 -4.99 -31.50
N PRO A 578 -17.60 -4.71 -30.29
CA PRO A 578 -17.45 -5.75 -29.23
C PRO A 578 -17.50 -5.22 -27.77
N SER A 579 -17.90 -6.02 -26.75
CA SER A 579 -18.58 -5.29 -25.65
C SER A 579 -18.86 -5.80 -24.20
N TYR A 580 -18.72 -7.06 -23.73
CA TYR A 580 -19.48 -7.52 -22.53
C TYR A 580 -19.36 -6.69 -21.23
N TYR A 581 -18.14 -6.50 -20.70
CA TYR A 581 -17.97 -6.16 -19.28
C TYR A 581 -18.50 -4.77 -18.88
N ILE A 582 -18.43 -3.78 -19.78
CA ILE A 582 -19.06 -2.46 -19.60
C ILE A 582 -20.55 -2.59 -19.27
N GLY A 583 -21.24 -3.58 -19.84
CA GLY A 583 -22.68 -3.77 -19.64
C GLY A 583 -23.06 -4.22 -18.24
N ASN A 584 -22.23 -5.07 -17.61
CA ASN A 584 -22.47 -5.61 -16.28
C ASN A 584 -21.79 -4.77 -15.18
N ASN A 585 -21.71 -3.45 -15.35
CA ASN A 585 -21.04 -2.52 -14.44
C ASN A 585 -21.85 -2.17 -13.17
N GLY A 586 -23.09 -2.66 -13.06
CA GLY A 586 -23.96 -2.41 -11.91
C GLY A 586 -24.74 -1.10 -11.94
N LEU A 587 -24.63 -0.26 -12.98
CA LEU A 587 -25.46 0.94 -13.09
C LEU A 587 -26.97 0.60 -13.05
N THR A 588 -27.38 -0.49 -13.70
CA THR A 588 -28.78 -0.89 -13.87
C THR A 588 -29.46 -1.38 -12.59
N LEU A 589 -29.30 -2.66 -12.27
CA LEU A 589 -30.04 -3.37 -11.22
C LEU A 589 -29.44 -3.17 -9.84
N PHE A 590 -28.19 -2.68 -9.76
CA PHE A 590 -27.46 -2.48 -8.50
C PHE A 590 -27.46 -1.01 -8.05
N ASN A 591 -27.53 -0.02 -8.95
CA ASN A 591 -27.61 1.41 -8.59
C ASN A 591 -28.98 2.05 -8.91
N PHE A 592 -29.40 2.13 -10.19
CA PHE A 592 -30.62 2.87 -10.55
C PHE A 592 -31.90 2.15 -10.10
N ALA A 593 -31.96 0.82 -10.12
CA ALA A 593 -33.12 0.07 -9.64
C ALA A 593 -33.41 0.28 -8.13
N PRO A 594 -32.44 0.16 -7.20
CA PRO A 594 -32.67 0.57 -5.80
C PRO A 594 -33.02 2.04 -5.64
N THR A 595 -32.44 2.94 -6.46
CA THR A 595 -32.78 4.37 -6.44
C THR A 595 -34.25 4.58 -6.81
N GLN A 596 -34.73 3.93 -7.87
CA GLN A 596 -36.13 3.98 -8.28
C GLN A 596 -37.06 3.32 -7.26
N PHE A 597 -36.65 2.20 -6.67
CA PHE A 597 -37.41 1.55 -5.58
C PHE A 597 -37.61 2.50 -4.40
N GLN A 598 -36.54 3.19 -3.97
CA GLN A 598 -36.60 4.18 -2.89
C GLN A 598 -37.45 5.39 -3.27
N ASN A 599 -37.35 5.87 -4.51
CA ASN A 599 -38.17 6.97 -5.03
C ASN A 599 -39.68 6.64 -4.99
N LEU A 600 -40.08 5.46 -5.49
CA LEU A 600 -41.48 5.00 -5.45
C LEU A 600 -42.01 4.89 -4.01
N MET A 601 -41.21 4.33 -3.09
CA MET A 601 -41.58 4.27 -1.67
C MET A 601 -41.69 5.65 -1.02
N SER A 602 -40.85 6.62 -1.41
CA SER A 602 -40.92 7.98 -0.85
C SER A 602 -42.18 8.73 -1.26
N GLN A 603 -42.74 8.41 -2.44
CA GLN A 603 -44.00 8.97 -2.93
C GLN A 603 -45.23 8.19 -2.43
N ALA A 604 -45.09 6.89 -2.18
CA ALA A 604 -46.17 6.06 -1.64
C ALA A 604 -46.34 6.17 -0.12
N ALA A 605 -45.31 6.63 0.60
CA ALA A 605 -45.33 6.75 2.05
C ALA A 605 -46.32 7.80 2.55
N ASP A 606 -46.93 7.53 3.72
CA ASP A 606 -47.82 8.48 4.37
C ASP A 606 -47.12 9.83 4.64
N PRO A 607 -47.65 10.98 4.16
CA PRO A 607 -46.94 12.27 4.24
C PRO A 607 -46.67 12.80 5.66
N VAL A 608 -47.33 12.25 6.68
CA VAL A 608 -47.25 12.72 8.07
C VAL A 608 -46.32 11.84 8.90
N THR A 609 -46.32 10.53 8.64
CA THR A 609 -45.58 9.52 9.40
C THR A 609 -44.35 8.97 8.68
N GLY A 610 -44.29 9.04 7.34
CA GLY A 610 -43.22 8.46 6.53
C GLY A 610 -43.16 6.93 6.59
N LEU A 611 -44.27 6.28 6.97
CA LEU A 611 -44.38 4.83 7.15
C LEU A 611 -45.17 4.18 6.01
N LEU A 612 -44.81 2.93 5.70
CA LEU A 612 -45.48 2.06 4.75
C LEU A 612 -45.80 0.69 5.39
N PRO A 613 -46.93 0.06 5.06
CA PRO A 613 -47.24 -1.30 5.51
C PRO A 613 -46.37 -2.32 4.77
N PHE A 614 -45.41 -2.94 5.47
CA PHE A 614 -44.52 -3.96 4.89
C PHE A 614 -44.26 -5.12 5.86
N ALA A 615 -44.41 -6.34 5.35
CA ALA A 615 -44.25 -7.59 6.11
C ALA A 615 -45.05 -7.59 7.43
N GLY A 616 -46.35 -7.22 7.36
CA GLY A 616 -47.29 -7.28 8.48
C GLY A 616 -47.20 -6.12 9.50
N SER A 617 -46.40 -5.08 9.23
CA SER A 617 -46.20 -3.96 10.16
C SER A 617 -45.93 -2.64 9.43
N MET A 618 -46.26 -1.51 10.05
CA MET A 618 -45.83 -0.19 9.55
C MET A 618 -44.32 -0.03 9.74
N ARG A 619 -43.59 0.30 8.67
CA ARG A 619 -42.12 0.42 8.64
C ARG A 619 -41.70 1.68 7.91
N SER A 620 -40.57 2.26 8.32
CA SER A 620 -39.91 3.32 7.56
C SER A 620 -39.27 2.75 6.30
N ILE A 621 -39.12 3.61 5.28
CA ILE A 621 -38.50 3.28 3.99
C ILE A 621 -37.14 2.57 4.18
N ASN A 622 -36.28 3.10 5.07
CA ASN A 622 -34.98 2.50 5.39
C ASN A 622 -35.10 1.08 5.98
N SER A 623 -36.10 0.82 6.83
CA SER A 623 -36.34 -0.53 7.36
C SER A 623 -36.83 -1.50 6.29
N ILE A 624 -37.57 -1.02 5.28
CA ILE A 624 -38.03 -1.85 4.15
C ILE A 624 -36.84 -2.20 3.26
N ILE A 625 -36.01 -1.21 2.89
CA ILE A 625 -34.78 -1.43 2.10
C ILE A 625 -33.83 -2.42 2.82
N LEU A 626 -33.65 -2.29 4.14
CA LEU A 626 -32.81 -3.20 4.92
C LEU A 626 -33.36 -4.63 4.94
N LEU A 627 -34.69 -4.80 5.05
CA LEU A 627 -35.33 -6.12 4.98
C LEU A 627 -35.21 -6.73 3.59
N CYS A 628 -35.47 -5.96 2.52
CA CYS A 628 -35.27 -6.44 1.15
C CYS A 628 -33.82 -6.90 0.92
N ASN A 629 -32.83 -6.12 1.37
CA ASN A 629 -31.42 -6.52 1.29
C ASN A 629 -31.10 -7.80 2.08
N GLY A 630 -31.61 -7.92 3.32
CA GLY A 630 -31.43 -9.13 4.13
C GLY A 630 -32.07 -10.37 3.50
N ILE A 631 -33.25 -10.22 2.90
CA ILE A 631 -33.93 -11.28 2.15
C ILE A 631 -33.13 -11.66 0.90
N SER A 632 -32.72 -10.68 0.08
CA SER A 632 -31.87 -10.91 -1.10
C SER A 632 -30.61 -11.69 -0.72
N PHE A 633 -29.90 -11.27 0.33
CA PHE A 633 -28.70 -11.95 0.81
C PHE A 633 -28.97 -13.39 1.26
N ALA A 634 -30.03 -13.63 2.05
CA ALA A 634 -30.38 -14.97 2.52
C ALA A 634 -30.71 -15.92 1.36
N ILE A 635 -31.46 -15.46 0.35
CA ILE A 635 -31.76 -16.27 -0.84
C ILE A 635 -30.50 -16.44 -1.71
N GLN A 636 -29.68 -15.40 -1.86
CA GLN A 636 -28.42 -15.45 -2.61
C GLN A 636 -27.44 -16.48 -2.05
N VAL A 637 -27.34 -16.64 -0.72
CA VAL A 637 -26.56 -17.72 -0.09
C VAL A 637 -27.07 -19.09 -0.53
N VAL A 638 -28.38 -19.33 -0.51
CA VAL A 638 -28.97 -20.60 -0.96
C VAL A 638 -28.71 -20.84 -2.45
N VAL A 639 -28.86 -19.81 -3.29
CA VAL A 639 -28.60 -19.89 -4.74
C VAL A 639 -27.14 -20.21 -5.02
N PHE A 640 -26.17 -19.57 -4.35
CA PHE A 640 -24.76 -19.86 -4.54
C PHE A 640 -24.32 -21.21 -3.98
N LEU A 641 -24.93 -21.71 -2.89
CA LEU A 641 -24.66 -23.07 -2.41
C LEU A 641 -25.09 -24.16 -3.40
N VAL A 642 -26.15 -23.91 -4.18
CA VAL A 642 -26.66 -24.86 -5.19
C VAL A 642 -26.00 -24.69 -6.56
N LEU A 643 -25.82 -23.44 -7.02
CA LEU A 643 -25.30 -23.14 -8.36
C LEU A 643 -23.79 -22.93 -8.39
N GLY A 644 -23.15 -22.47 -7.31
CA GLY A 644 -21.74 -22.04 -7.32
C GLY A 644 -20.77 -23.09 -7.85
N SER A 645 -20.99 -24.36 -7.55
CA SER A 645 -20.19 -25.48 -8.09
C SER A 645 -20.22 -25.59 -9.62
N TYR A 646 -21.29 -25.14 -10.29
CA TYR A 646 -21.37 -25.14 -11.76
C TYR A 646 -20.55 -24.01 -12.41
N ALA A 647 -19.94 -23.12 -11.62
CA ALA A 647 -18.98 -22.14 -12.13
C ALA A 647 -17.61 -22.78 -12.42
N ASP A 648 -17.18 -23.72 -11.57
CA ASP A 648 -15.86 -24.37 -11.62
C ASP A 648 -15.87 -25.79 -12.22
N PHE A 649 -16.99 -26.52 -12.13
CA PHE A 649 -17.11 -27.91 -12.59
C PHE A 649 -17.98 -28.08 -13.84
N GLY A 650 -17.52 -28.93 -14.76
CA GLY A 650 -18.26 -29.28 -15.99
C GLY A 650 -18.39 -28.13 -17.00
N SER A 651 -19.34 -28.24 -17.94
CA SER A 651 -19.50 -27.32 -19.09
C SER A 651 -20.72 -26.39 -19.01
N TRP A 652 -21.36 -26.29 -17.84
CA TRP A 652 -22.64 -25.60 -17.67
C TRP A 652 -22.55 -24.09 -17.44
N ARG A 653 -21.39 -23.56 -16.99
CA ARG A 653 -21.18 -22.13 -16.69
C ARG A 653 -21.74 -21.18 -17.77
N PRO A 654 -21.45 -21.35 -19.08
CA PRO A 654 -21.94 -20.41 -20.10
C PRO A 654 -23.46 -20.45 -20.27
N ASN A 655 -24.08 -21.62 -20.16
CA ASN A 655 -25.53 -21.77 -20.25
C ASN A 655 -26.23 -21.07 -19.07
N ILE A 656 -25.70 -21.24 -17.85
CA ILE A 656 -26.22 -20.61 -16.64
C ILE A 656 -26.07 -19.08 -16.74
N LEU A 657 -24.90 -18.60 -17.18
CA LEU A 657 -24.64 -17.18 -17.39
C LEU A 657 -25.63 -16.53 -18.37
N ILE A 658 -25.90 -17.19 -19.51
CA ILE A 658 -26.87 -16.72 -20.51
C ILE A 658 -28.28 -16.65 -19.92
N VAL A 659 -28.74 -17.70 -19.21
CA VAL A 659 -30.09 -17.74 -18.62
C VAL A 659 -30.26 -16.66 -17.54
N LEU A 660 -29.28 -16.51 -16.64
CA LEU A 660 -29.31 -15.47 -15.60
C LEU A 660 -29.30 -14.06 -16.21
N SER A 661 -28.52 -13.85 -17.28
CA SER A 661 -28.50 -12.59 -18.00
C SER A 661 -29.85 -12.27 -18.65
N ILE A 662 -30.51 -13.24 -19.30
CA ILE A 662 -31.86 -13.08 -19.85
C ILE A 662 -32.88 -12.71 -18.75
N VAL A 663 -32.81 -13.34 -17.58
CA VAL A 663 -33.64 -12.99 -16.42
C VAL A 663 -33.36 -11.56 -15.95
N ALA A 664 -32.08 -11.17 -15.85
CA ALA A 664 -31.68 -9.81 -15.50
C ALA A 664 -32.19 -8.77 -16.51
N TYR A 665 -32.14 -9.07 -17.81
CA TYR A 665 -32.69 -8.18 -18.86
C TYR A 665 -34.20 -8.02 -18.74
N GLY A 666 -34.93 -9.12 -18.50
CA GLY A 666 -36.37 -9.08 -18.28
C GLY A 666 -36.76 -8.22 -17.07
N ILE A 667 -35.99 -8.29 -15.99
CA ILE A 667 -36.21 -7.46 -14.79
C ILE A 667 -35.84 -5.99 -15.05
N GLY A 668 -34.73 -5.75 -15.75
CA GLY A 668 -34.27 -4.40 -16.11
C GLY A 668 -35.26 -3.64 -16.98
N PHE A 669 -35.83 -4.29 -18.01
CA PHE A 669 -36.93 -3.71 -18.78
C PHE A 669 -38.26 -3.69 -18.01
N GLY A 670 -38.47 -4.60 -17.05
CA GLY A 670 -39.64 -4.61 -16.17
C GLY A 670 -39.85 -3.31 -15.38
N TRP A 671 -38.78 -2.57 -15.09
CA TRP A 671 -38.86 -1.25 -14.45
C TRP A 671 -39.59 -0.18 -15.29
N LEU A 672 -39.73 -0.38 -16.61
CA LEU A 672 -40.58 0.48 -17.45
C LEU A 672 -42.07 0.36 -17.13
N GLY A 673 -42.52 -0.75 -16.52
CA GLY A 673 -43.91 -0.93 -16.08
C GLY A 673 -44.19 -0.46 -14.64
N VAL A 674 -43.16 0.01 -13.94
CA VAL A 674 -43.20 0.35 -12.50
C VAL A 674 -42.69 1.77 -12.29
N HIS A 675 -43.53 2.73 -12.69
CA HIS A 675 -43.32 4.18 -12.52
C HIS A 675 -44.43 4.87 -11.68
N GLU A 676 -45.46 4.13 -11.25
CA GLU A 676 -46.52 4.64 -10.37
C GLU A 676 -46.21 4.31 -8.90
N PRO A 677 -46.37 5.24 -7.95
CA PRO A 677 -46.10 4.99 -6.53
C PRO A 677 -46.87 3.79 -5.95
N GLU A 678 -48.11 3.56 -6.39
CA GLU A 678 -48.95 2.43 -5.95
C GLU A 678 -48.29 1.06 -6.22
N LYS A 679 -47.43 0.97 -7.24
CA LYS A 679 -46.74 -0.26 -7.65
C LYS A 679 -45.44 -0.53 -6.87
N TRP A 680 -45.15 0.20 -5.80
CA TRP A 680 -43.92 0.05 -5.00
C TRP A 680 -43.69 -1.39 -4.48
N HIS A 681 -44.75 -2.16 -4.20
CA HIS A 681 -44.65 -3.58 -3.87
C HIS A 681 -44.07 -4.44 -5.00
N ILE A 682 -44.41 -4.12 -6.26
CA ILE A 682 -43.83 -4.77 -7.45
C ILE A 682 -42.37 -4.33 -7.60
N GLY A 683 -42.07 -3.05 -7.35
CA GLY A 683 -40.71 -2.53 -7.28
C GLY A 683 -39.83 -3.25 -6.26
N ALA A 684 -40.38 -3.62 -5.09
CA ALA A 684 -39.66 -4.43 -4.10
C ALA A 684 -39.28 -5.82 -4.64
N GLY A 685 -40.20 -6.47 -5.38
CA GLY A 685 -39.95 -7.74 -6.05
C GLY A 685 -38.89 -7.64 -7.15
N LEU A 686 -39.01 -6.65 -8.05
CA LEU A 686 -38.02 -6.40 -9.10
C LEU A 686 -36.64 -6.05 -8.52
N TYR A 687 -36.59 -5.33 -7.40
CA TYR A 687 -35.34 -5.03 -6.70
C TYR A 687 -34.67 -6.28 -6.13
N ILE A 688 -35.41 -7.12 -5.38
CA ILE A 688 -34.86 -8.35 -4.77
C ILE A 688 -34.32 -9.29 -5.86
N VAL A 689 -35.14 -9.62 -6.85
CA VAL A 689 -34.75 -10.58 -7.90
C VAL A 689 -33.70 -9.97 -8.83
N GLY A 690 -33.79 -8.67 -9.13
CA GLY A 690 -32.83 -7.96 -9.99
C GLY A 690 -31.44 -7.88 -9.38
N LEU A 691 -31.34 -7.55 -8.08
CA LEU A 691 -30.09 -7.55 -7.34
C LEU A 691 -29.43 -8.93 -7.33
N MET A 692 -30.22 -9.99 -7.09
CA MET A 692 -29.71 -11.37 -7.15
C MET A 692 -29.26 -11.77 -8.56
N ALA A 693 -30.04 -11.46 -9.60
CA ALA A 693 -29.72 -11.80 -10.98
C ALA A 693 -28.43 -11.12 -11.46
N TYR A 694 -28.26 -9.83 -11.14
CA TYR A 694 -27.03 -9.09 -11.38
C TYR A 694 -25.82 -9.74 -10.70
N GLN A 695 -25.89 -9.96 -9.37
CA GLN A 695 -24.75 -10.49 -8.62
C GLN A 695 -24.38 -11.91 -9.07
N THR A 696 -25.38 -12.77 -9.35
CA THR A 696 -25.11 -14.14 -9.81
C THR A 696 -24.49 -14.15 -11.22
N THR A 697 -24.94 -13.25 -12.10
CA THR A 697 -24.36 -13.05 -13.43
C THR A 697 -22.91 -12.57 -13.34
N LEU A 698 -22.61 -11.62 -12.44
CA LEU A 698 -21.25 -11.17 -12.18
C LEU A 698 -20.35 -12.32 -11.71
N THR A 699 -20.79 -13.13 -10.73
CA THR A 699 -20.02 -14.29 -10.24
C THR A 699 -19.72 -15.30 -11.36
N PHE A 700 -20.73 -15.72 -12.12
CA PHE A 700 -20.53 -16.69 -13.22
C PHE A 700 -19.65 -16.14 -14.35
N TRP A 701 -19.68 -14.83 -14.60
CA TRP A 701 -18.78 -14.17 -15.54
C TRP A 701 -17.34 -14.14 -15.00
N THR A 702 -17.13 -13.75 -13.73
CA THR A 702 -15.78 -13.76 -13.13
C THR A 702 -15.15 -15.15 -13.07
N ALA A 703 -15.95 -16.22 -13.00
CA ALA A 703 -15.44 -17.60 -13.07
C ALA A 703 -14.89 -17.99 -14.46
N ALA A 704 -15.11 -17.20 -15.51
CA ALA A 704 -14.47 -17.42 -16.80
C ALA A 704 -12.97 -17.03 -16.79
N PHE A 705 -12.63 -15.98 -16.03
CA PHE A 705 -11.32 -15.33 -16.03
C PHE A 705 -10.10 -16.26 -15.86
N PRO A 706 -10.05 -17.20 -14.89
CA PRO A 706 -8.89 -18.10 -14.74
C PRO A 706 -8.70 -18.99 -15.98
N GLY A 707 -9.82 -19.42 -16.59
CA GLY A 707 -9.81 -20.20 -17.82
C GLY A 707 -9.27 -19.43 -19.03
N LEU A 708 -9.61 -18.15 -19.19
CA LEU A 708 -9.02 -17.31 -20.25
C LEU A 708 -7.51 -17.12 -20.07
N ALA A 709 -7.05 -16.89 -18.82
CA ALA A 709 -5.65 -16.65 -18.52
C ALA A 709 -4.77 -17.89 -18.81
N ARG A 710 -5.16 -19.06 -18.30
CA ARG A 710 -4.42 -20.32 -18.49
C ARG A 710 -4.37 -20.77 -19.95
N ASN A 711 -5.46 -20.59 -20.70
CA ASN A 711 -5.52 -20.93 -22.12
C ASN A 711 -4.95 -19.83 -23.05
N SER A 712 -4.28 -18.81 -22.51
CA SER A 712 -3.57 -17.84 -23.34
C SER A 712 -2.27 -18.45 -23.89
N ARG A 713 -1.93 -18.10 -25.13
CA ARG A 713 -0.73 -18.62 -25.82
C ARG A 713 0.56 -18.53 -24.99
N GLU A 714 0.78 -17.42 -24.31
CA GLU A 714 1.95 -17.22 -23.43
C GLU A 714 1.98 -18.22 -22.27
N MET A 715 0.83 -18.53 -21.65
CA MET A 715 0.74 -19.53 -20.59
C MET A 715 0.86 -20.97 -21.12
N ARG A 716 0.47 -21.22 -22.37
CA ARG A 716 0.71 -22.48 -23.05
C ARG A 716 2.20 -22.68 -23.35
N GLU A 717 2.88 -21.69 -23.91
CA GLU A 717 4.35 -21.71 -24.11
C GLU A 717 5.07 -21.92 -22.76
N LYS A 718 4.58 -21.32 -21.65
CA LYS A 718 5.10 -21.59 -20.29
C LYS A 718 4.78 -23.00 -19.76
N ALA A 719 3.64 -23.58 -20.12
CA ALA A 719 3.29 -24.96 -19.73
C ALA A 719 4.13 -26.00 -20.48
N GLU A 720 4.41 -25.75 -21.77
CA GLU A 720 5.33 -26.55 -22.58
C GLU A 720 6.76 -26.47 -22.01
N GLN A 721 7.23 -25.27 -21.63
CA GLN A 721 8.50 -25.08 -20.91
C GLN A 721 8.55 -25.80 -19.55
N LEU A 722 7.46 -25.84 -18.78
CA LEU A 722 7.40 -26.60 -17.52
C LEU A 722 7.50 -28.11 -17.80
N THR A 723 6.76 -28.60 -18.80
CA THR A 723 6.72 -30.02 -19.17
C THR A 723 8.07 -30.49 -19.73
N ALA A 724 8.79 -29.62 -20.43
CA ALA A 724 10.16 -29.85 -20.91
C ALA A 724 11.24 -29.68 -19.82
N GLY A 725 10.87 -29.29 -18.59
CA GLY A 725 11.80 -29.05 -17.48
C GLY A 725 12.62 -27.76 -17.57
N GLU A 726 12.32 -26.88 -18.52
CA GLU A 726 13.04 -25.61 -18.74
C GLU A 726 12.74 -24.55 -17.67
N ILE A 727 11.56 -24.61 -17.03
CA ILE A 727 11.18 -23.73 -15.92
C ILE A 727 10.71 -24.52 -14.70
N SER A 728 10.93 -23.97 -13.51
CA SER A 728 10.41 -24.55 -12.27
C SER A 728 8.91 -24.35 -12.14
N ARG A 729 8.27 -25.19 -11.31
CA ARG A 729 6.85 -25.07 -11.00
C ARG A 729 6.50 -23.70 -10.37
N GLU A 730 7.37 -23.17 -9.53
CA GLU A 730 7.19 -21.86 -8.90
C GLU A 730 7.21 -20.72 -9.93
N ALA A 731 8.09 -20.81 -10.94
CA ALA A 731 8.13 -19.83 -12.03
C ALA A 731 6.86 -19.89 -12.92
N TYR A 732 6.31 -21.08 -13.14
CA TYR A 732 5.02 -21.25 -13.84
C TYR A 732 3.86 -20.65 -13.03
N ASP A 733 3.75 -20.98 -11.74
CA ASP A 733 2.67 -20.48 -10.87
C ASP A 733 2.77 -18.94 -10.69
N GLN A 734 3.98 -18.37 -10.68
CA GLN A 734 4.21 -16.91 -10.72
C GLN A 734 3.75 -16.30 -12.05
N ALA A 735 4.05 -16.92 -13.19
CA ALA A 735 3.60 -16.45 -14.49
C ALA A 735 2.07 -16.46 -14.62
N ASP A 736 1.39 -17.53 -14.17
CA ASP A 736 -0.07 -17.61 -14.12
C ASP A 736 -0.68 -16.50 -13.24
N SER A 737 -0.08 -16.24 -12.06
CA SER A 737 -0.53 -15.15 -11.18
C SER A 737 -0.38 -13.77 -11.83
N LEU A 738 0.75 -13.51 -12.50
CA LEU A 738 0.97 -12.25 -13.22
C LEU A 738 0.02 -12.10 -14.42
N LYS A 739 -0.21 -13.18 -15.17
CA LYS A 739 -1.10 -13.18 -16.33
C LYS A 739 -2.55 -12.90 -15.94
N ARG A 740 -3.03 -13.54 -14.88
CA ARG A 740 -4.31 -13.24 -14.24
C ARG A 740 -4.35 -11.75 -13.84
N SER A 741 -3.41 -11.28 -13.02
CA SER A 741 -3.41 -9.88 -12.57
C SER A 741 -3.44 -8.86 -13.72
N HIS A 742 -2.69 -9.11 -14.80
CA HIS A 742 -2.68 -8.26 -15.99
C HIS A 742 -4.06 -8.22 -16.68
N PHE A 743 -4.70 -9.37 -16.85
CA PHE A 743 -6.03 -9.47 -17.46
C PHE A 743 -7.11 -8.76 -16.60
N ALA A 744 -7.02 -8.85 -15.27
CA ALA A 744 -7.95 -8.18 -14.36
C ALA A 744 -7.81 -6.65 -14.41
N SER A 745 -6.58 -6.14 -14.38
CA SER A 745 -6.30 -4.70 -14.45
C SER A 745 -6.79 -4.08 -15.77
N ILE A 746 -6.60 -4.78 -16.91
CA ILE A 746 -7.11 -4.32 -18.20
C ILE A 746 -8.65 -4.30 -18.18
N ALA A 747 -9.30 -5.39 -17.76
CA ALA A 747 -10.76 -5.45 -17.69
C ALA A 747 -11.34 -4.31 -16.84
N PHE A 748 -10.75 -4.03 -15.67
CA PHE A 748 -11.21 -2.97 -14.77
C PHE A 748 -11.06 -1.56 -15.38
N TYR A 749 -9.89 -1.26 -15.96
CA TYR A 749 -9.63 0.02 -16.63
C TYR A 749 -10.63 0.27 -17.77
N VAL A 750 -10.79 -0.75 -18.62
CA VAL A 750 -11.64 -0.70 -19.81
C VAL A 750 -13.14 -0.58 -19.44
N SER A 751 -13.59 -1.30 -18.40
CA SER A 751 -14.95 -1.15 -17.84
C SER A 751 -15.21 0.27 -17.35
N SER A 752 -14.27 0.85 -16.59
CA SER A 752 -14.40 2.20 -16.02
C SER A 752 -14.50 3.26 -17.13
N MET A 753 -13.75 3.09 -18.23
CA MET A 753 -13.85 3.97 -19.39
C MET A 753 -15.22 3.89 -20.09
N GLY A 754 -15.75 2.69 -20.30
CA GLY A 754 -17.08 2.52 -20.91
C GLY A 754 -18.23 2.98 -20.03
N GLU A 755 -18.09 2.82 -18.71
CA GLU A 755 -19.05 3.35 -17.73
C GLU A 755 -19.18 4.88 -17.84
N LEU A 756 -18.07 5.61 -18.01
CA LEU A 756 -18.10 7.06 -18.23
C LEU A 756 -18.90 7.46 -19.49
N VAL A 757 -18.81 6.66 -20.57
CA VAL A 757 -19.59 6.91 -21.79
C VAL A 757 -21.08 6.66 -21.56
N ILE A 758 -21.44 5.56 -20.88
CA ILE A 758 -22.83 5.27 -20.51
C ILE A 758 -23.40 6.37 -19.60
N LEU A 759 -22.64 6.81 -18.59
CA LEU A 759 -23.03 7.91 -17.71
C LEU A 759 -23.21 9.24 -18.46
N ALA A 760 -22.36 9.56 -19.44
CA ALA A 760 -22.53 10.75 -20.26
C ALA A 760 -23.82 10.71 -21.10
N ILE A 761 -24.16 9.55 -21.68
CA ILE A 761 -25.44 9.37 -22.40
C ILE A 761 -26.63 9.46 -21.44
N ILE A 762 -26.52 8.88 -20.24
CA ILE A 762 -27.54 8.96 -19.18
C ILE A 762 -27.81 10.42 -18.77
N VAL A 763 -26.78 11.24 -18.63
CA VAL A 763 -26.94 12.68 -18.39
C VAL A 763 -27.70 13.35 -19.53
N GLY A 764 -27.39 13.02 -20.79
CA GLY A 764 -28.16 13.47 -21.96
C GLY A 764 -29.63 13.06 -21.93
N ILE A 765 -29.93 11.81 -21.52
CA ILE A 765 -31.31 11.30 -21.36
C ILE A 765 -32.05 12.07 -20.25
N MET A 766 -31.41 12.33 -19.10
CA MET A 766 -32.00 13.11 -18.01
C MET A 766 -32.36 14.54 -18.44
N PHE A 767 -31.51 15.20 -19.25
CA PHE A 767 -31.84 16.50 -19.84
C PHE A 767 -32.98 16.39 -20.88
N GLY A 768 -33.01 15.35 -21.71
CA GLY A 768 -34.05 15.14 -22.72
C GLY A 768 -35.44 14.83 -22.17
N ILE A 769 -35.52 14.23 -20.98
CA ILE A 769 -36.78 13.94 -20.25
C ILE A 769 -37.23 15.13 -19.39
N ASP A 770 -36.35 16.12 -19.18
CA ASP A 770 -36.52 17.21 -18.21
C ASP A 770 -36.94 16.68 -16.82
N VAL A 771 -36.07 15.85 -16.23
CA VAL A 771 -36.30 15.21 -14.93
C VAL A 771 -36.42 16.17 -13.74
N ASN A 772 -36.24 17.47 -13.96
CA ASN A 772 -36.39 18.53 -12.96
C ASN A 772 -37.75 19.24 -13.05
N ALA A 773 -38.52 19.05 -14.13
CA ALA A 773 -39.81 19.73 -14.32
C ALA A 773 -40.91 19.22 -13.37
N SER A 774 -40.90 17.93 -13.01
CA SER A 774 -41.88 17.33 -12.10
C SER A 774 -41.36 16.05 -11.44
N THR A 775 -41.96 15.67 -10.30
CA THR A 775 -41.69 14.40 -9.61
C THR A 775 -42.05 13.19 -10.48
N GLU A 776 -43.06 13.33 -11.34
CA GLU A 776 -43.47 12.31 -12.30
C GLU A 776 -42.40 12.12 -13.39
N ASN A 777 -41.89 13.20 -13.99
CA ASN A 777 -40.79 13.16 -14.95
C ASN A 777 -39.51 12.58 -14.33
N ASN A 778 -39.24 12.89 -13.06
CA ASN A 778 -38.10 12.33 -12.33
C ASN A 778 -38.23 10.80 -12.17
N THR A 779 -39.42 10.34 -11.79
CA THR A 779 -39.75 8.92 -11.60
C THR A 779 -39.73 8.16 -12.91
N TRP A 780 -40.31 8.71 -13.97
CA TRP A 780 -40.23 8.17 -15.31
C TRP A 780 -38.77 8.11 -15.79
N GLY A 781 -38.01 9.19 -15.59
CA GLY A 781 -36.59 9.28 -15.90
C GLY A 781 -35.79 8.12 -15.30
N LEU A 782 -35.93 7.87 -13.99
CA LEU A 782 -35.26 6.75 -13.31
C LEU A 782 -35.61 5.38 -13.93
N SER A 783 -36.88 5.11 -14.25
CA SER A 783 -37.26 3.87 -14.97
C SER A 783 -36.63 3.79 -16.36
N VAL A 784 -36.54 4.90 -17.11
CA VAL A 784 -35.84 4.96 -18.39
C VAL A 784 -34.33 4.73 -18.23
N LEU A 785 -33.69 5.23 -17.17
CA LEU A 785 -32.26 5.00 -16.93
C LEU A 785 -31.95 3.51 -16.68
N VAL A 786 -32.78 2.82 -15.89
CA VAL A 786 -32.65 1.37 -15.69
C VAL A 786 -32.79 0.63 -17.03
N ALA A 787 -33.79 1.00 -17.84
CA ALA A 787 -34.03 0.38 -19.13
C ALA A 787 -32.92 0.67 -20.16
N PHE A 788 -32.40 1.90 -20.21
CA PHE A 788 -31.30 2.28 -21.10
C PHE A 788 -30.02 1.52 -20.73
N GLY A 789 -29.63 1.50 -19.46
CA GLY A 789 -28.48 0.72 -19.02
C GLY A 789 -28.68 -0.78 -19.28
N THR A 790 -29.92 -1.28 -19.22
CA THR A 790 -30.24 -2.68 -19.53
C THR A 790 -30.12 -2.96 -21.02
N GLY A 791 -30.58 -2.04 -21.87
CA GLY A 791 -30.38 -2.10 -23.33
C GLY A 791 -28.90 -2.03 -23.71
N ALA A 792 -28.13 -1.17 -23.04
CA ALA A 792 -26.67 -1.18 -23.13
C ALA A 792 -26.14 -2.56 -22.74
N TRP A 793 -26.48 -3.11 -21.57
CA TRP A 793 -26.01 -4.44 -21.15
C TRP A 793 -26.38 -5.58 -22.11
N VAL A 794 -27.57 -5.55 -22.74
CA VAL A 794 -27.97 -6.51 -23.78
C VAL A 794 -27.10 -6.39 -25.03
N LEU A 795 -27.00 -5.19 -25.61
CA LEU A 795 -26.14 -4.94 -26.78
C LEU A 795 -24.68 -5.30 -26.46
N LEU A 796 -24.28 -5.04 -25.22
CA LEU A 796 -22.93 -5.24 -24.79
C LEU A 796 -22.62 -6.73 -24.57
N SER A 797 -23.58 -7.54 -24.12
CA SER A 797 -23.31 -8.94 -23.79
C SER A 797 -23.19 -9.90 -24.97
N ILE A 798 -23.89 -9.61 -26.08
CA ILE A 798 -24.04 -10.54 -27.21
C ILE A 798 -22.70 -11.06 -27.78
N PRO A 799 -21.68 -10.21 -28.04
CA PRO A 799 -20.42 -10.69 -28.61
C PRO A 799 -19.68 -11.70 -27.73
N TRP A 800 -19.75 -11.57 -26.39
CA TRP A 800 -19.18 -12.56 -25.48
C TRP A 800 -19.93 -13.89 -25.56
N PHE A 801 -21.27 -13.89 -25.56
CA PHE A 801 -22.05 -15.12 -25.68
C PHE A 801 -21.87 -15.85 -27.02
N VAL A 802 -21.49 -15.13 -28.07
CA VAL A 802 -21.19 -15.70 -29.40
C VAL A 802 -19.74 -16.18 -29.51
N LEU A 803 -18.78 -15.49 -28.87
CA LEU A 803 -17.34 -15.75 -29.00
C LEU A 803 -16.73 -16.59 -27.85
N GLU A 804 -17.43 -16.78 -26.72
CA GLU A 804 -16.96 -17.61 -25.60
C GLU A 804 -16.79 -19.07 -26.04
N LYS A 805 -15.55 -19.54 -26.03
CA LYS A 805 -15.25 -20.96 -26.21
C LYS A 805 -15.69 -21.72 -24.96
N ARG A 806 -16.56 -22.72 -25.14
CA ARG A 806 -17.12 -23.58 -24.09
C ARG A 806 -16.06 -24.56 -23.52
N ARG A 807 -15.12 -24.00 -22.76
CA ARG A 807 -14.08 -24.76 -22.04
C ARG A 807 -14.73 -25.65 -20.98
N PRO A 808 -14.36 -26.94 -20.87
CA PRO A 808 -14.75 -27.74 -19.73
C PRO A 808 -14.06 -27.20 -18.47
N GLY A 809 -14.84 -27.07 -17.38
CA GLY A 809 -14.30 -26.91 -16.04
C GLY A 809 -13.66 -28.19 -15.52
N LEU A 810 -13.32 -28.21 -14.23
CA LEU A 810 -12.74 -29.38 -13.57
C LEU A 810 -13.71 -30.58 -13.64
N ASP A 811 -13.16 -31.79 -13.68
CA ASP A 811 -13.94 -33.02 -13.47
C ASP A 811 -14.27 -33.13 -11.97
N PRO A 812 -15.56 -33.12 -11.58
CA PRO A 812 -15.93 -33.23 -10.17
C PRO A 812 -15.68 -34.63 -9.58
N GLY A 813 -15.57 -35.69 -10.39
CA GLY A 813 -15.51 -37.09 -9.92
C GLY A 813 -16.73 -37.58 -9.12
N MET A 814 -17.73 -36.72 -8.93
CA MET A 814 -18.99 -36.93 -8.22
C MET A 814 -20.07 -35.98 -8.77
N ASN A 815 -21.29 -35.99 -8.22
CA ASN A 815 -22.32 -35.03 -8.62
C ASN A 815 -21.87 -33.59 -8.32
N ILE A 816 -21.98 -32.67 -9.28
CA ILE A 816 -21.49 -31.28 -9.21
C ILE A 816 -21.96 -30.55 -7.94
N VAL A 817 -23.24 -30.63 -7.57
CA VAL A 817 -23.78 -30.00 -6.36
C VAL A 817 -23.14 -30.59 -5.09
N LEU A 818 -22.93 -31.91 -5.08
CA LEU A 818 -22.25 -32.59 -3.98
C LEU A 818 -20.76 -32.23 -3.95
N ALA A 819 -20.11 -32.01 -5.10
CA ALA A 819 -18.73 -31.57 -5.20
C ALA A 819 -18.52 -30.17 -4.59
N GLY A 820 -19.46 -29.22 -4.81
CA GLY A 820 -19.46 -27.92 -4.15
C GLY A 820 -19.59 -28.02 -2.63
N MET A 821 -20.58 -28.78 -2.15
CA MET A 821 -20.77 -29.03 -0.72
C MET A 821 -19.58 -29.77 -0.09
N TRP A 822 -18.95 -30.68 -0.83
CA TRP A 822 -17.76 -31.41 -0.38
C TRP A 822 -16.50 -30.54 -0.40
N GLN A 823 -16.34 -29.63 -1.37
CA GLN A 823 -15.31 -28.60 -1.35
C GLN A 823 -15.48 -27.67 -0.16
N LEU A 824 -16.69 -27.19 0.12
CA LEU A 824 -17.00 -26.37 1.30
C LEU A 824 -16.67 -27.13 2.60
N TRP A 825 -17.06 -28.41 2.70
CA TRP A 825 -16.72 -29.25 3.84
C TRP A 825 -15.20 -29.51 3.96
N ARG A 826 -14.50 -29.73 2.84
CA ARG A 826 -13.04 -29.92 2.80
C ARG A 826 -12.29 -28.64 3.15
N ALA A 827 -12.76 -27.50 2.66
CA ALA A 827 -12.26 -26.17 2.99
C ALA A 827 -12.46 -25.88 4.48
N PHE A 828 -13.67 -26.11 5.02
CA PHE A 828 -13.95 -25.96 6.45
C PHE A 828 -13.12 -26.91 7.33
N SER A 829 -12.97 -28.18 6.91
CA SER A 829 -12.14 -29.16 7.62
C SER A 829 -10.64 -28.81 7.58
N LYS A 830 -10.17 -28.18 6.48
CA LYS A 830 -8.79 -27.70 6.33
C LYS A 830 -8.59 -26.26 6.81
N ILE A 831 -9.64 -25.53 7.19
CA ILE A 831 -9.55 -24.12 7.64
C ILE A 831 -8.63 -24.01 8.86
N TRP A 832 -8.67 -25.02 9.73
CA TRP A 832 -7.82 -25.18 10.90
C TRP A 832 -6.35 -25.57 10.61
N ARG A 833 -6.01 -25.84 9.33
CA ARG A 833 -4.62 -25.93 8.86
C ARG A 833 -4.12 -24.56 8.38
N LEU A 834 -5.00 -23.72 7.85
CA LEU A 834 -4.76 -22.31 7.50
C LEU A 834 -4.79 -21.39 8.73
N ARG A 835 -4.23 -21.84 9.88
CA ARG A 835 -4.25 -21.06 11.14
C ARG A 835 -3.66 -19.67 10.96
N GLN A 836 -2.57 -19.56 10.19
CA GLN A 836 -1.93 -18.28 9.89
C GLN A 836 -2.82 -17.36 9.03
N SER A 837 -3.55 -17.91 8.04
CA SER A 837 -4.47 -17.12 7.21
C SER A 837 -5.74 -16.70 7.97
N LEU A 838 -6.24 -17.54 8.88
CA LEU A 838 -7.33 -17.18 9.81
C LEU A 838 -6.88 -16.13 10.83
N CYS A 839 -5.68 -16.31 11.41
CA CYS A 839 -5.04 -15.33 12.28
C CYS A 839 -4.83 -13.98 11.55
N TYR A 840 -4.46 -14.00 10.27
CA TYR A 840 -4.36 -12.82 9.40
C TYR A 840 -5.74 -12.15 9.17
N LEU A 841 -6.78 -12.92 8.85
CA LEU A 841 -8.16 -12.43 8.70
C LEU A 841 -8.76 -11.87 10.00
N ILE A 842 -8.32 -12.35 11.15
CA ILE A 842 -8.79 -11.94 12.50
C ILE A 842 -7.83 -10.89 13.13
N GLY A 843 -6.68 -10.62 12.51
CA GLY A 843 -5.69 -9.63 12.99
C GLY A 843 -4.89 -10.05 14.25
N MET A 844 -4.80 -11.35 14.56
CA MET A 844 -4.03 -11.87 15.70
C MET A 844 -2.69 -12.48 15.27
N ASP A 845 -1.60 -12.12 15.93
CA ASP A 845 -0.24 -12.65 15.69
C ASP A 845 0.12 -13.79 16.68
N PRO A 846 0.26 -15.05 16.22
CA PRO A 846 0.72 -16.16 17.06
C PRO A 846 2.27 -16.24 17.10
N SER A 847 2.86 -15.51 18.06
CA SER A 847 4.30 -15.56 18.38
C SER A 847 4.70 -16.82 19.19
N PRO A 848 6.00 -17.04 19.52
CA PRO A 848 6.91 -17.78 18.66
C PRO A 848 7.42 -19.10 19.26
N LYS A 849 7.84 -20.05 18.41
CA LYS A 849 8.75 -21.15 18.79
C LYS A 849 9.99 -21.20 17.88
N PRO A 850 11.23 -21.36 18.43
CA PRO A 850 12.45 -21.24 17.65
C PRO A 850 13.02 -22.60 17.21
N SER A 851 12.73 -23.04 15.97
CA SER A 851 13.54 -24.04 15.25
C SER A 851 13.08 -24.22 13.80
N ALA A 852 14.03 -24.28 12.87
CA ALA A 852 13.92 -24.48 11.42
C ALA A 852 13.37 -23.28 10.59
N PRO A 853 13.98 -22.97 9.43
CA PRO A 853 13.47 -21.97 8.49
C PRO A 853 12.21 -22.51 7.79
N PHE A 854 11.11 -21.78 7.90
CA PHE A 854 9.86 -22.10 7.20
C PHE A 854 9.96 -21.71 5.72
N TYR A 855 10.45 -22.63 4.90
CA TYR A 855 10.08 -22.65 3.48
C TYR A 855 8.63 -23.11 3.38
N LEU A 856 7.74 -22.23 2.96
CA LEU A 856 6.36 -22.58 2.60
C LEU A 856 6.39 -23.40 1.30
N THR A 857 6.56 -24.71 1.43
CA THR A 857 6.52 -25.61 0.29
C THR A 857 5.12 -25.60 -0.37
N PRO A 858 5.01 -25.58 -1.71
CA PRO A 858 3.72 -25.39 -2.40
C PRO A 858 2.65 -26.47 -2.14
N TYR A 859 3.05 -27.62 -1.59
CA TYR A 859 2.20 -28.81 -1.39
C TYR A 859 0.93 -28.57 -0.56
N THR A 860 0.88 -27.52 0.26
CA THR A 860 -0.30 -27.22 1.09
C THR A 860 -1.42 -26.44 0.38
N PHE A 861 -1.10 -25.73 -0.71
CA PHE A 861 -2.08 -24.89 -1.45
C PHE A 861 -2.69 -25.59 -2.67
N ARG A 862 -2.03 -26.61 -3.22
CA ARG A 862 -2.44 -27.42 -4.39
C ARG A 862 -3.83 -28.09 -4.24
N ASP A 863 -4.42 -28.04 -3.04
CA ASP A 863 -5.49 -28.93 -2.60
C ASP A 863 -6.72 -28.18 -2.01
N ILE A 864 -6.76 -26.83 -2.17
CA ILE A 864 -7.84 -25.93 -1.73
C ILE A 864 -8.12 -24.78 -2.74
N GLY A 865 -7.22 -24.50 -3.70
CA GLY A 865 -7.31 -23.39 -4.67
C GLY A 865 -8.49 -23.38 -5.67
N ALA A 866 -9.55 -24.15 -5.40
CA ALA A 866 -10.80 -24.22 -6.16
C ALA A 866 -12.05 -24.08 -5.26
N ALA A 867 -11.93 -23.57 -4.03
CA ALA A 867 -13.00 -23.61 -3.03
C ALA A 867 -13.38 -22.24 -2.40
N PHE A 868 -12.83 -21.13 -2.89
CA PHE A 868 -13.17 -19.77 -2.43
C PHE A 868 -13.15 -18.77 -3.59
N PRO A 869 -14.33 -18.35 -4.10
CA PRO A 869 -14.47 -17.11 -4.85
C PRO A 869 -14.66 -15.94 -3.89
N THR A 870 -13.66 -15.06 -3.80
CA THR A 870 -13.73 -13.71 -3.20
C THR A 870 -12.89 -12.77 -4.04
#